data_AF-I1CDB9-F1
#
_entry.id   AF-I1CDB9-F1
#
_cell.length_a   1.000
_cell.length_b   1.000
_cell.length_c   1.000
_cell.angle_alpha   90.00
_cell.angle_beta   90.00
_cell.angle_gamma   90.00
#
_symmetry.space_group_name_H-M   'P 1'
#
loop_
_entity.id
_entity.type
_entity.pdbx_description
1 polymer ?
#
loop_
_entity_poly.entity_id
_entity_poly.type
_entity_poly.pdbx_seq_one_letter_code
_entity_poly.pdbx_strand_id
1 'polypeptide(L)'
;MEVDQPVTDHSQKRARGRVSYKETDSEEENETIKPQSSGKRRRLVRRIEDDSDEEFTPSAKDKEKADEDDAMFDDISDTELMEIERDYAATKNKTAMTPIAEKFERVSVSSPSRPTTSSLFSSGGHKPPVTTQSKQQDRNQKFKEKNESRYQWLQDIKDADKNPVDSPDYDPRTLFIPSSAWSLFTPFEKQYWEVKCKHWDTVVFFKKGKFYELYEKDADIGHRDFDLKLTDRVNMRMVGVPEMSFDYWAAQFIAKGYKVVKVDQMETAIGKSMREKSGASAKDKIIRREVTSVLTAGTLVDAGLLTNDLSTFCMSIKELCTNEEIPPKFGICFVDTATAEFNLVHFEDDINRTKLGTLLMQIKPRELVTEKGRLTKSTIQMIKSTLNEPLWNMVLPEREFWDDQTTEDEIKMNEYFGSDMTDNEQNSGFNQAMQELYADPMLMSAFGGMIWYLRSLKLDKELLSAKHIVMYDPIRQGTSLVLDGQTLANLEIFQNSYDGGIEGTVFKLLANSITPFGKRLFKRWLCHPLRQPKDINDRLDAVEDLMKLWDLHSSVAKQLASLPDLERLMSRIHSGRIKVKEFLLALEGFRMTENVINILKESQSQLKSNLISQMIDQFPNIDPILDDLNSLFITADVDMDYQKVKAMIPKSGKNEAWDDIMNQIDAVQNQFQSHLNSLKKQLKCPSILYRDLGKDIYQIEVPKGVSVPRDWIQMSTTSKLNRYWDSTVKNLVSEYKELLETKNEFVKTFSKQVYQHFDQSYPIWLSVVNTIAQLDALMGLAKGSMNMGEPACRPVLLDEERSTIKFEELRHPCVKPGLGGQDSSMIVLTGPNMGGKSTLLRQTCVAIILAQLGGYVPARSCYLTPCDRIYTRIGANDNIMGGQSTFMVELTETSKILQEATPRSMVILDELGRGTSTHDGYAIAYAVLHNLCTHIGCLGIFATHYQALCKEFERNPEINNMHM
;
A
#
# COMPACT_ATOMS: atom_id res chain seq x y z
N MET A 1 45.60 -49.15 -6.07
CA MET A 1 45.92 -49.54 -4.68
C MET A 1 44.76 -49.05 -3.84
N GLU A 2 43.65 -49.78 -3.68
CA GLU A 2 43.49 -51.13 -3.09
C GLU A 2 43.60 -51.08 -1.55
N VAL A 3 42.80 -51.79 -0.74
CA VAL A 3 41.63 -52.67 -1.03
C VAL A 3 40.70 -52.77 0.20
N ASP A 4 39.53 -53.40 0.06
CA ASP A 4 38.52 -53.67 1.11
C ASP A 4 38.95 -54.53 2.33
N GLN A 5 38.52 -54.11 3.53
CA GLN A 5 37.93 -54.90 4.66
C GLN A 5 38.72 -56.17 5.16
N PRO A 6 38.16 -57.14 5.94
CA PRO A 6 37.01 -57.19 6.90
C PRO A 6 37.40 -57.79 8.30
N VAL A 7 36.42 -58.38 9.02
CA VAL A 7 36.47 -59.28 10.23
C VAL A 7 36.93 -58.66 11.57
N THR A 8 36.49 -59.08 12.77
CA THR A 8 35.68 -60.22 13.29
C THR A 8 34.92 -59.73 14.56
N ASP A 9 33.89 -60.35 15.17
CA ASP A 9 33.13 -61.60 14.96
C ASP A 9 31.60 -61.29 15.17
N HIS A 10 30.67 -61.93 15.92
CA HIS A 10 30.54 -63.13 16.76
C HIS A 10 29.10 -63.69 16.72
N SER A 11 28.76 -64.77 17.44
CA SER A 11 27.47 -65.48 17.31
C SER A 11 26.91 -66.11 18.59
N GLN A 12 25.58 -66.41 18.64
CA GLN A 12 25.06 -67.76 19.00
C GLN A 12 23.52 -67.98 18.87
N LYS A 13 23.16 -69.10 18.20
CA LYS A 13 22.06 -70.09 18.48
C LYS A 13 20.55 -69.71 18.47
N ARG A 14 19.82 -70.32 17.50
CA ARG A 14 18.65 -71.26 17.58
C ARG A 14 17.42 -70.97 18.50
N ALA A 15 16.20 -71.52 18.27
CA ALA A 15 15.39 -71.91 17.08
C ALA A 15 14.02 -72.56 17.51
N ARG A 16 12.89 -72.15 16.88
CA ARG A 16 11.55 -72.83 16.76
C ARG A 16 10.77 -73.29 18.03
N GLY A 17 9.47 -72.95 18.10
CA GLY A 17 8.45 -73.48 19.03
C GLY A 17 7.00 -73.29 18.51
N ARG A 18 5.97 -73.93 19.11
CA ARG A 18 4.57 -73.98 18.58
C ARG A 18 3.50 -74.30 19.67
N VAL A 19 2.29 -73.70 19.55
CA VAL A 19 0.93 -74.24 19.91
C VAL A 19 0.43 -74.31 21.38
N SER A 20 -0.71 -73.59 21.65
CA SER A 20 -1.89 -73.90 22.54
C SER A 20 -1.71 -74.07 24.07
N TYR A 21 -2.63 -73.76 25.00
CA TYR A 21 -4.09 -74.07 25.07
C TYR A 21 -4.95 -73.16 26.02
N LYS A 22 -6.28 -73.42 26.01
CA LYS A 22 -7.45 -73.01 26.85
C LYS A 22 -7.22 -72.68 28.36
N GLU A 23 -7.82 -71.64 28.96
CA GLU A 23 -9.17 -71.45 29.62
C GLU A 23 -9.25 -71.78 31.12
N THR A 24 -10.00 -70.94 31.88
CA THR A 24 -10.92 -71.29 33.00
C THR A 24 -11.88 -70.12 33.24
N ASP A 25 -13.14 -70.41 33.60
CA ASP A 25 -14.25 -69.45 33.73
C ASP A 25 -14.61 -69.07 35.18
N SER A 26 -15.53 -68.08 35.34
CA SER A 26 -16.49 -68.03 36.45
C SER A 26 -17.73 -67.17 36.08
N GLU A 27 -18.88 -67.83 35.85
CA GLU A 27 -20.27 -67.54 36.31
C GLU A 27 -20.80 -66.07 36.33
N GLU A 28 -22.04 -65.70 35.95
CA GLU A 28 -23.16 -66.28 35.15
C GLU A 28 -24.16 -65.09 34.87
N GLU A 29 -25.40 -65.12 34.35
CA GLU A 29 -26.42 -66.14 34.00
C GLU A 29 -27.25 -65.70 32.73
N ASN A 30 -28.55 -65.36 32.82
CA ASN A 30 -29.48 -65.07 31.69
C ASN A 30 -30.21 -63.69 31.88
N GLU A 31 -30.99 -63.09 30.95
CA GLU A 31 -32.20 -63.56 30.21
C GLU A 31 -32.31 -63.14 28.72
N THR A 32 -33.30 -63.73 28.04
CA THR A 32 -33.62 -63.62 26.60
C THR A 32 -34.58 -62.45 26.26
N ILE A 33 -34.76 -62.00 25.01
CA ILE A 33 -35.73 -62.54 24.02
C ILE A 33 -35.43 -62.02 22.57
N LYS A 34 -36.02 -62.68 21.56
CA LYS A 34 -35.89 -62.51 20.08
C LYS A 34 -37.30 -62.71 19.44
N PRO A 35 -37.57 -62.57 18.10
CA PRO A 35 -36.83 -61.96 16.97
C PRO A 35 -37.75 -61.20 15.94
N GLN A 36 -37.25 -60.95 14.70
CA GLN A 36 -38.02 -60.78 13.42
C GLN A 36 -38.91 -59.52 13.21
N SER A 37 -39.30 -59.11 11.98
CA SER A 37 -38.68 -59.18 10.63
C SER A 37 -39.39 -58.25 9.61
N SER A 38 -38.78 -58.04 8.42
CA SER A 38 -39.31 -57.32 7.24
C SER A 38 -39.49 -55.78 7.35
N GLY A 39 -39.49 -54.98 6.27
CA GLY A 39 -39.08 -55.28 4.89
C GLY A 39 -39.38 -54.19 3.85
N LYS A 40 -38.42 -53.92 2.94
CA LYS A 40 -38.52 -53.20 1.64
C LYS A 40 -38.93 -51.69 1.63
N ARG A 41 -38.09 -50.89 0.94
CA ARG A 41 -38.39 -49.78 -0.03
C ARG A 41 -39.64 -48.91 0.25
N ARG A 42 -39.57 -47.57 0.18
CA ARG A 42 -39.21 -46.80 -1.04
C ARG A 42 -39.02 -45.30 -0.74
N ARG A 43 -38.38 -44.55 -1.65
CA ARG A 43 -38.43 -43.06 -1.71
C ARG A 43 -39.87 -42.55 -1.82
N LEU A 44 -40.16 -41.40 -1.22
CA LEU A 44 -41.09 -40.40 -1.79
C LEU A 44 -40.48 -39.00 -1.64
N VAL A 45 -40.85 -38.09 -2.54
CA VAL A 45 -40.45 -36.66 -2.50
C VAL A 45 -41.65 -35.84 -2.05
N ARG A 46 -41.43 -34.83 -1.19
CA ARG A 46 -42.31 -33.67 -1.05
C ARG A 46 -41.50 -32.37 -1.00
N ARG A 47 -42.21 -31.26 -1.01
CA ARG A 47 -41.82 -29.90 -1.44
C ARG A 47 -42.81 -28.93 -0.76
N ILE A 48 -42.51 -27.62 -0.73
CA ILE A 48 -43.44 -26.52 -0.34
C ILE A 48 -43.62 -26.42 1.20
N GLU A 49 -43.69 -25.25 1.88
CA GLU A 49 -43.68 -23.82 1.49
C GLU A 49 -42.82 -22.97 2.48
N ASP A 50 -42.76 -21.65 2.27
CA ASP A 50 -42.12 -20.63 3.14
C ASP A 50 -42.98 -20.26 4.36
N ASP A 51 -42.41 -19.57 5.39
CA ASP A 51 -42.73 -18.15 5.71
C ASP A 51 -41.89 -17.57 6.90
N SER A 52 -42.03 -16.25 7.12
CA SER A 52 -41.65 -15.43 8.30
C SER A 52 -40.18 -15.04 8.58
N ASP A 53 -39.96 -13.72 8.65
CA ASP A 53 -38.82 -13.05 9.30
C ASP A 53 -39.08 -12.84 10.81
N GLU A 54 -38.04 -12.86 11.65
CA GLU A 54 -38.04 -12.13 12.94
C GLU A 54 -36.66 -11.49 13.21
N GLU A 55 -36.69 -10.29 13.80
CA GLU A 55 -35.53 -9.42 14.03
C GLU A 55 -35.07 -9.51 15.50
N PHE A 56 -33.91 -10.12 15.75
CA PHE A 56 -33.45 -10.39 17.12
C PHE A 56 -32.70 -9.22 17.75
N THR A 57 -33.33 -8.58 18.74
CA THR A 57 -32.66 -7.63 19.66
C THR A 57 -32.59 -8.23 21.08
N PRO A 58 -31.39 -8.38 21.68
CA PRO A 58 -31.27 -8.83 23.07
C PRO A 58 -31.45 -7.66 24.04
N SER A 59 -32.63 -7.56 24.66
CA SER A 59 -32.87 -6.63 25.78
C SER A 59 -32.27 -7.16 27.09
N ALA A 60 -31.52 -6.34 27.82
CA ALA A 60 -30.96 -6.71 29.13
C ALA A 60 -32.00 -6.63 30.26
N LYS A 61 -31.96 -7.61 31.18
CA LYS A 61 -32.31 -7.46 32.61
C LYS A 61 -31.77 -8.64 33.43
N ASP A 62 -31.89 -8.51 34.75
CA ASP A 62 -31.21 -9.26 35.82
C ASP A 62 -29.74 -8.81 35.96
N LYS A 63 -29.36 -7.92 36.89
CA LYS A 63 -29.92 -7.57 38.22
C LYS A 63 -29.96 -8.80 39.15
N GLU A 64 -29.42 -8.78 40.37
CA GLU A 64 -29.00 -7.64 41.19
C GLU A 64 -28.01 -8.06 42.30
N LYS A 65 -27.43 -7.05 42.96
CA LYS A 65 -26.59 -7.07 44.19
C LYS A 65 -25.07 -7.25 44.04
N ALA A 66 -24.26 -6.70 44.95
CA ALA A 66 -24.38 -5.51 45.82
C ALA A 66 -23.08 -5.39 46.66
N ASP A 67 -22.68 -4.15 46.99
CA ASP A 67 -21.82 -3.77 48.13
C ASP A 67 -20.39 -4.36 48.18
N GLU A 68 -19.40 -3.81 48.88
CA GLU A 68 -18.93 -2.43 49.09
C GLU A 68 -17.40 -2.53 49.38
N ASP A 69 -16.71 -1.40 49.56
CA ASP A 69 -15.40 -1.16 50.23
C ASP A 69 -14.46 -2.37 50.56
N ASP A 70 -13.15 -2.30 50.33
CA ASP A 70 -12.28 -1.27 50.95
C ASP A 70 -10.88 -1.20 50.28
N ALA A 71 -10.05 -0.26 50.70
CA ALA A 71 -8.64 -0.14 50.30
C ALA A 71 -7.68 -0.64 51.38
N MET A 72 -6.50 -1.15 51.00
CA MET A 72 -5.25 -0.97 51.76
C MET A 72 -4.02 -1.37 50.95
N PHE A 73 -2.89 -0.75 51.28
CA PHE A 73 -1.53 -1.19 50.94
C PHE A 73 -1.07 -2.26 51.95
N ASP A 74 -0.12 -3.12 51.55
CA ASP A 74 1.18 -3.17 52.24
C ASP A 74 2.23 -3.91 51.41
N ASP A 75 3.49 -3.47 51.52
CA ASP A 75 4.66 -4.11 50.93
C ASP A 75 5.14 -5.32 51.77
N ILE A 76 5.90 -6.22 51.15
CA ILE A 76 7.14 -6.78 51.74
C ILE A 76 8.03 -7.31 50.61
N SER A 77 9.34 -7.10 50.76
CA SER A 77 10.38 -7.30 49.74
C SER A 77 11.20 -8.60 49.94
N ASP A 78 12.09 -8.88 48.98
CA ASP A 78 13.34 -9.67 49.10
C ASP A 78 13.20 -11.18 49.47
N THR A 79 13.84 -12.18 48.85
CA THR A 79 14.82 -12.32 47.74
C THR A 79 14.72 -13.80 47.21
N GLU A 80 15.53 -14.44 46.33
CA GLU A 80 16.87 -14.21 45.74
C GLU A 80 17.08 -14.98 44.39
N LEU A 81 18.34 -14.99 43.93
CA LEU A 81 19.10 -15.86 42.98
C LEU A 81 18.71 -17.38 42.91
N MET A 82 19.00 -18.19 41.87
CA MET A 82 19.43 -18.07 40.45
C MET A 82 19.34 -19.46 39.72
N GLU A 83 19.72 -19.53 38.43
CA GLU A 83 20.12 -20.71 37.63
C GLU A 83 19.11 -21.79 37.09
N ILE A 84 18.90 -21.74 35.75
CA ILE A 84 19.18 -22.79 34.73
C ILE A 84 18.29 -24.07 34.57
N GLU A 85 17.61 -24.11 33.40
CA GLU A 85 17.21 -25.23 32.50
C GLU A 85 16.14 -26.32 32.82
N ARG A 86 15.19 -26.45 31.86
CA ARG A 86 14.51 -27.66 31.29
C ARG A 86 13.90 -28.70 32.27
N ASP A 87 12.61 -29.05 32.25
CA ASP A 87 11.76 -29.39 31.10
C ASP A 87 10.27 -29.60 31.49
N TYR A 88 9.36 -29.48 30.51
CA TYR A 88 7.96 -29.97 30.43
C TYR A 88 7.14 -30.33 31.70
N ALA A 89 6.06 -29.57 31.97
CA ALA A 89 4.68 -29.96 31.60
C ALA A 89 3.59 -28.96 32.06
N ALA A 90 2.67 -28.55 31.16
CA ALA A 90 1.20 -28.48 31.38
C ALA A 90 0.40 -27.83 30.22
N THR A 91 -0.86 -28.26 30.08
CA THR A 91 -2.04 -27.58 29.48
C THR A 91 -1.88 -26.45 28.45
N LYS A 92 -2.38 -26.69 27.21
CA LYS A 92 -2.66 -25.65 26.21
C LYS A 92 -4.15 -25.29 26.17
N ASN A 93 -4.49 -24.04 26.47
CA ASN A 93 -5.62 -23.36 25.84
C ASN A 93 -5.10 -22.62 24.59
N LYS A 94 -5.94 -22.46 23.55
CA LYS A 94 -5.52 -21.90 22.25
C LYS A 94 -6.49 -20.83 21.73
N THR A 95 -5.98 -19.62 21.58
CA THR A 95 -6.52 -18.56 20.71
C THR A 95 -5.37 -17.75 20.13
N ALA A 96 -4.92 -18.11 18.92
CA ALA A 96 -3.92 -17.36 18.17
C ALA A 96 -4.08 -17.61 16.65
N MET A 97 -3.97 -16.55 15.86
CA MET A 97 -3.88 -16.60 14.39
C MET A 97 -2.46 -16.22 13.97
N THR A 98 -1.81 -17.02 13.11
CA THR A 98 -0.58 -16.72 12.35
C THR A 98 -0.27 -17.92 11.42
N PRO A 99 0.66 -17.85 10.43
CA PRO A 99 0.29 -18.19 9.05
C PRO A 99 0.65 -19.62 8.62
N ILE A 100 0.00 -20.11 7.56
CA ILE A 100 0.34 -21.37 6.90
C ILE A 100 1.11 -21.07 5.61
N ALA A 101 2.44 -21.14 5.69
CA ALA A 101 3.34 -20.99 4.55
C ALA A 101 4.49 -22.03 4.57
N GLU A 102 4.29 -23.19 5.19
CA GLU A 102 5.29 -24.26 5.20
C GLU A 102 4.67 -25.66 5.39
N LYS A 103 4.60 -26.43 4.29
CA LYS A 103 4.51 -27.92 4.16
C LYS A 103 3.80 -28.34 2.87
N PHE A 104 4.58 -28.70 1.84
CA PHE A 104 4.20 -29.76 0.90
C PHE A 104 5.46 -30.41 0.33
N GLU A 105 5.82 -31.58 0.87
CA GLU A 105 6.90 -32.41 0.31
C GLU A 105 6.44 -33.24 -0.89
N ARG A 106 7.44 -33.79 -1.60
CA ARG A 106 7.32 -34.48 -2.88
C ARG A 106 6.55 -35.80 -2.75
N VAL A 107 5.61 -36.04 -3.67
CA VAL A 107 5.12 -37.39 -4.02
C VAL A 107 5.25 -37.59 -5.53
N SER A 108 5.73 -38.75 -5.95
CA SER A 108 6.14 -39.04 -7.32
C SER A 108 5.00 -39.53 -8.23
N VAL A 109 5.18 -39.31 -9.54
CA VAL A 109 4.26 -39.77 -10.59
C VAL A 109 4.34 -41.29 -10.75
N SER A 110 3.19 -41.95 -10.91
CA SER A 110 3.11 -43.33 -11.42
C SER A 110 2.06 -43.41 -12.55
N SER A 111 2.48 -43.92 -13.71
CA SER A 111 1.68 -43.94 -14.94
C SER A 111 1.04 -45.32 -15.17
N PRO A 112 -0.28 -45.43 -15.37
CA PRO A 112 -0.90 -46.66 -15.86
C PRO A 112 -0.64 -46.84 -17.37
N SER A 113 -0.16 -48.02 -17.77
CA SER A 113 0.07 -48.37 -19.16
C SER A 113 -1.23 -48.79 -19.89
N ARG A 114 -1.24 -48.64 -21.22
CA ARG A 114 -2.23 -49.31 -22.09
C ARG A 114 -1.98 -50.82 -22.10
N PRO A 115 -3.05 -51.61 -22.22
CA PRO A 115 -3.06 -52.72 -23.19
C PRO A 115 -4.14 -52.55 -24.25
N THR A 116 -3.88 -53.15 -25.42
CA THR A 116 -4.80 -53.25 -26.57
C THR A 116 -5.37 -54.66 -26.67
N THR A 117 -6.62 -54.85 -27.15
CA THR A 117 -6.95 -55.55 -28.43
C THR A 117 -8.45 -55.93 -28.57
N SER A 118 -8.99 -55.70 -29.78
CA SER A 118 -9.95 -56.52 -30.56
C SER A 118 -11.32 -57.02 -30.00
N SER A 119 -12.38 -56.67 -30.77
CA SER A 119 -13.46 -57.56 -31.29
C SER A 119 -14.54 -58.14 -30.34
N LEU A 120 -15.79 -58.44 -30.75
CA LEU A 120 -16.56 -58.24 -32.00
C LEU A 120 -18.08 -58.43 -31.71
N PHE A 121 -18.98 -57.84 -32.54
CA PHE A 121 -20.45 -58.06 -32.58
C PHE A 121 -21.27 -57.73 -31.28
N SER A 122 -22.61 -57.57 -31.26
CA SER A 122 -23.61 -57.05 -32.22
C SER A 122 -24.99 -56.93 -31.52
N SER A 123 -25.90 -56.11 -32.07
CA SER A 123 -27.36 -56.08 -31.85
C SER A 123 -27.94 -55.45 -30.57
N GLY A 124 -29.24 -55.12 -30.63
CA GLY A 124 -30.06 -54.62 -29.50
C GLY A 124 -30.12 -53.10 -29.39
N GLY A 125 -31.26 -52.49 -29.76
CA GLY A 125 -31.45 -51.04 -29.65
C GLY A 125 -32.33 -50.65 -28.46
N HIS A 126 -31.90 -49.64 -27.70
CA HIS A 126 -32.78 -48.64 -27.04
C HIS A 126 -31.90 -47.46 -26.56
N LYS A 127 -32.27 -46.21 -26.87
CA LYS A 127 -31.64 -45.02 -26.27
C LYS A 127 -32.24 -44.75 -24.89
N PRO A 128 -31.47 -44.75 -23.79
CA PRO A 128 -31.95 -44.28 -22.49
C PRO A 128 -32.19 -42.77 -22.50
N PRO A 129 -33.03 -42.22 -21.60
CA PRO A 129 -33.20 -40.78 -21.47
C PRO A 129 -31.90 -40.13 -20.95
N VAL A 130 -31.35 -39.19 -21.73
CA VAL A 130 -30.12 -38.46 -21.39
C VAL A 130 -30.34 -37.63 -20.12
N THR A 131 -29.64 -38.01 -19.04
CA THR A 131 -29.70 -37.34 -17.74
C THR A 131 -29.18 -35.91 -17.81
N THR A 132 -29.61 -35.07 -16.86
CA THR A 132 -29.24 -33.64 -16.84
C THR A 132 -27.73 -33.42 -16.79
N GLN A 133 -27.00 -34.28 -16.07
CA GLN A 133 -25.53 -34.25 -15.99
C GLN A 133 -24.86 -34.60 -17.32
N SER A 134 -25.32 -35.63 -18.05
CA SER A 134 -24.73 -35.99 -19.35
C SER A 134 -25.01 -34.90 -20.40
N LYS A 135 -26.20 -34.29 -20.40
CA LYS A 135 -26.50 -33.06 -21.19
C LYS A 135 -25.62 -31.86 -20.85
N GLN A 136 -25.08 -31.80 -19.64
CA GLN A 136 -24.18 -30.74 -19.18
C GLN A 136 -22.74 -31.03 -19.60
N GLN A 137 -22.28 -32.28 -19.48
CA GLN A 137 -20.98 -32.72 -20.01
C GLN A 137 -20.89 -32.57 -21.54
N ASP A 138 -21.92 -33.00 -22.28
CA ASP A 138 -22.03 -32.87 -23.74
C ASP A 138 -22.00 -31.39 -24.19
N ARG A 139 -22.55 -30.48 -23.35
CA ARG A 139 -22.49 -29.03 -23.56
C ARG A 139 -21.10 -28.47 -23.28
N ASN A 140 -20.48 -28.82 -22.16
CA ASN A 140 -19.16 -28.32 -21.79
C ASN A 140 -18.07 -28.82 -22.76
N GLN A 141 -18.17 -30.07 -23.25
CA GLN A 141 -17.23 -30.61 -24.23
C GLN A 141 -17.37 -29.92 -25.60
N LYS A 142 -18.59 -29.76 -26.11
CA LYS A 142 -18.85 -28.98 -27.33
C LYS A 142 -18.61 -27.47 -27.17
N PHE A 143 -18.62 -26.96 -25.95
CA PHE A 143 -18.18 -25.59 -25.67
C PHE A 143 -16.66 -25.48 -25.78
N LYS A 144 -15.91 -26.40 -25.18
CA LYS A 144 -14.44 -26.47 -25.27
C LYS A 144 -13.95 -26.51 -26.72
N GLU A 145 -14.37 -27.51 -27.49
CA GLU A 145 -14.00 -27.68 -28.92
C GLU A 145 -14.29 -26.41 -29.73
N LYS A 146 -15.42 -25.74 -29.44
CA LYS A 146 -15.85 -24.53 -30.14
C LYS A 146 -15.10 -23.27 -29.68
N ASN A 147 -14.72 -23.16 -28.41
CA ASN A 147 -13.89 -22.06 -27.92
C ASN A 147 -12.44 -22.18 -28.39
N GLU A 148 -11.89 -23.39 -28.38
CA GLU A 148 -10.55 -23.70 -28.92
C GLU A 148 -10.45 -23.29 -30.40
N SER A 149 -11.48 -23.58 -31.22
CA SER A 149 -11.54 -23.12 -32.63
C SER A 149 -11.76 -21.60 -32.81
N ARG A 150 -12.34 -20.92 -31.82
CA ARG A 150 -12.70 -19.49 -31.87
C ARG A 150 -11.55 -18.58 -31.43
N TYR A 151 -10.72 -19.06 -30.51
CA TYR A 151 -9.59 -18.34 -29.94
C TYR A 151 -8.23 -18.91 -30.39
N GLN A 152 -8.19 -19.60 -31.53
CA GLN A 152 -6.95 -20.19 -32.07
C GLN A 152 -5.84 -19.14 -32.33
N TRP A 153 -6.21 -17.88 -32.56
CA TRP A 153 -5.30 -16.74 -32.67
C TRP A 153 -4.66 -16.30 -31.34
N LEU A 154 -5.05 -16.88 -30.20
CA LEU A 154 -4.35 -16.78 -28.91
C LEU A 154 -3.27 -17.86 -28.72
N GLN A 155 -3.10 -18.79 -29.69
CA GLN A 155 -1.97 -19.74 -29.68
C GLN A 155 -0.69 -19.02 -30.16
N ASP A 156 -0.77 -18.35 -31.30
CA ASP A 156 0.29 -17.49 -31.85
C ASP A 156 0.09 -16.03 -31.39
N ILE A 157 0.35 -15.74 -30.10
CA ILE A 157 0.18 -14.39 -29.53
C ILE A 157 1.07 -13.36 -30.26
N LYS A 158 0.46 -12.22 -30.60
CA LYS A 158 1.13 -11.06 -31.21
C LYS A 158 0.61 -9.77 -30.63
N ASP A 159 1.47 -8.75 -30.52
CA ASP A 159 1.07 -7.40 -30.10
C ASP A 159 0.22 -6.70 -31.18
N ALA A 160 -0.25 -5.48 -30.93
CA ALA A 160 -1.11 -4.73 -31.86
C ALA A 160 -0.47 -4.49 -33.25
N ASP A 161 0.85 -4.29 -33.28
CA ASP A 161 1.63 -4.07 -34.50
C ASP A 161 2.01 -5.39 -35.22
N LYS A 162 1.63 -6.53 -34.63
CA LYS A 162 1.76 -7.94 -35.08
C LYS A 162 3.15 -8.55 -34.87
N ASN A 163 3.95 -7.99 -33.98
CA ASN A 163 5.20 -8.61 -33.56
C ASN A 163 4.91 -9.90 -32.76
N PRO A 164 5.65 -10.99 -32.99
CA PRO A 164 5.62 -12.16 -32.12
C PRO A 164 6.27 -11.84 -30.76
N VAL A 165 5.98 -12.66 -29.75
CA VAL A 165 6.52 -12.52 -28.37
C VAL A 165 8.05 -12.47 -28.33
N ASP A 166 8.74 -13.16 -29.25
CA ASP A 166 10.21 -13.22 -29.34
C ASP A 166 10.84 -11.98 -30.02
N SER A 167 10.04 -11.00 -30.46
CA SER A 167 10.54 -9.77 -31.11
C SER A 167 11.08 -8.77 -30.07
N PRO A 168 12.22 -8.09 -30.31
CA PRO A 168 12.67 -7.00 -29.44
C PRO A 168 11.64 -5.87 -29.34
N ASP A 169 10.87 -5.63 -30.40
CA ASP A 169 9.89 -4.56 -30.49
C ASP A 169 8.55 -4.91 -29.83
N TYR A 170 8.33 -6.18 -29.45
CA TYR A 170 7.08 -6.67 -28.85
C TYR A 170 6.59 -5.82 -27.68
N ASP A 171 5.31 -5.45 -27.71
CA ASP A 171 4.60 -4.79 -26.61
C ASP A 171 3.67 -5.77 -25.86
N PRO A 172 4.06 -6.26 -24.65
CA PRO A 172 3.25 -7.20 -23.87
C PRO A 172 1.92 -6.61 -23.36
N ARG A 173 1.74 -5.29 -23.41
CA ARG A 173 0.51 -4.59 -22.99
C ARG A 173 -0.61 -4.73 -24.03
N THR A 174 -0.29 -5.08 -25.28
CA THR A 174 -1.27 -5.10 -26.39
C THR A 174 -1.43 -6.48 -27.03
N LEU A 175 -2.46 -6.63 -27.87
CA LEU A 175 -2.80 -7.89 -28.53
C LEU A 175 -3.50 -7.64 -29.87
N PHE A 176 -2.96 -8.17 -30.97
CA PHE A 176 -3.65 -8.13 -32.26
C PHE A 176 -4.80 -9.15 -32.32
N ILE A 177 -5.99 -8.67 -32.69
CA ILE A 177 -7.18 -9.50 -32.91
C ILE A 177 -7.50 -9.53 -34.41
N PRO A 178 -7.51 -10.71 -35.07
CA PRO A 178 -7.87 -10.80 -36.49
C PRO A 178 -9.28 -10.27 -36.79
N SER A 179 -9.42 -9.55 -37.90
CA SER A 179 -10.71 -8.99 -38.36
C SER A 179 -11.79 -10.05 -38.58
N SER A 180 -11.40 -11.27 -38.97
CA SER A 180 -12.26 -12.45 -39.05
C SER A 180 -12.88 -12.81 -37.69
N ALA A 181 -12.05 -12.92 -36.64
CA ALA A 181 -12.52 -13.17 -35.27
C ALA A 181 -13.37 -12.01 -34.75
N TRP A 182 -12.92 -10.76 -34.97
CA TRP A 182 -13.65 -9.55 -34.57
C TRP A 182 -15.06 -9.49 -35.17
N SER A 183 -15.25 -9.93 -36.42
CA SER A 183 -16.58 -9.95 -37.06
C SER A 183 -17.58 -10.83 -36.29
N LEU A 184 -17.13 -11.96 -35.74
CA LEU A 184 -17.94 -13.01 -35.10
C LEU A 184 -18.37 -12.69 -33.66
N PHE A 185 -17.76 -11.69 -33.01
CA PHE A 185 -18.09 -11.29 -31.65
C PHE A 185 -19.44 -10.55 -31.56
N THR A 186 -20.25 -10.88 -30.55
CA THR A 186 -21.42 -10.10 -30.15
C THR A 186 -21.01 -8.68 -29.68
N PRO A 187 -21.96 -7.72 -29.61
CA PRO A 187 -21.65 -6.37 -29.12
C PRO A 187 -21.01 -6.33 -27.72
N PHE A 188 -21.33 -7.29 -26.85
CA PHE A 188 -20.73 -7.40 -25.52
C PHE A 188 -19.31 -7.97 -25.55
N GLU A 189 -19.07 -9.06 -26.29
CA GLU A 189 -17.73 -9.60 -26.53
C GLU A 189 -16.82 -8.52 -27.16
N LYS A 190 -17.35 -7.68 -28.07
CA LYS A 190 -16.61 -6.55 -28.66
C LYS A 190 -16.17 -5.51 -27.63
N GLN A 191 -17.05 -5.05 -26.72
CA GLN A 191 -16.65 -4.10 -25.66
C GLN A 191 -15.56 -4.70 -24.74
N TYR A 192 -15.63 -5.99 -24.40
CA TYR A 192 -14.57 -6.63 -23.60
C TYR A 192 -13.24 -6.68 -24.35
N TRP A 193 -13.25 -7.19 -25.59
CA TRP A 193 -12.03 -7.35 -26.38
C TRP A 193 -11.43 -6.00 -26.82
N GLU A 194 -12.21 -4.92 -26.94
CA GLU A 194 -11.73 -3.55 -27.19
C GLU A 194 -10.91 -2.96 -26.02
N VAL A 195 -11.21 -3.37 -24.78
CA VAL A 195 -10.40 -3.05 -23.60
C VAL A 195 -9.22 -4.03 -23.53
N LYS A 196 -9.50 -5.34 -23.64
CA LYS A 196 -8.49 -6.38 -23.40
C LYS A 196 -7.34 -6.35 -24.41
N CYS A 197 -7.57 -5.90 -25.65
CA CYS A 197 -6.50 -5.76 -26.65
C CYS A 197 -5.51 -4.61 -26.39
N LYS A 198 -5.82 -3.69 -25.48
CA LYS A 198 -4.99 -2.55 -25.07
C LYS A 198 -4.37 -2.73 -23.68
N HIS A 199 -4.76 -3.79 -22.98
CA HIS A 199 -4.44 -4.04 -21.56
C HIS A 199 -4.21 -5.54 -21.30
N TRP A 200 -3.43 -6.18 -22.17
CA TRP A 200 -3.20 -7.64 -22.21
C TRP A 200 -2.33 -8.15 -21.05
N ASP A 201 -1.47 -7.31 -20.48
CA ASP A 201 -0.68 -7.56 -19.26
C ASP A 201 -1.51 -7.45 -17.97
N THR A 202 -2.65 -6.76 -18.01
CA THR A 202 -3.53 -6.52 -16.84
C THR A 202 -4.64 -7.56 -16.69
N VAL A 203 -5.25 -7.63 -15.51
CA VAL A 203 -6.50 -8.36 -15.24
C VAL A 203 -7.69 -7.41 -15.33
N VAL A 204 -8.67 -7.69 -16.20
CA VAL A 204 -9.81 -6.80 -16.47
C VAL A 204 -11.05 -7.22 -15.66
N PHE A 205 -11.43 -6.38 -14.69
CA PHE A 205 -12.68 -6.51 -13.92
C PHE A 205 -13.81 -5.79 -14.65
N PHE A 206 -14.71 -6.55 -15.29
CA PHE A 206 -15.68 -6.00 -16.25
C PHE A 206 -17.11 -5.98 -15.68
N LYS A 207 -17.66 -4.80 -15.41
CA LYS A 207 -18.93 -4.61 -14.67
C LYS A 207 -20.17 -4.99 -15.47
N LYS A 208 -21.07 -5.75 -14.82
CA LYS A 208 -22.25 -6.35 -15.47
C LYS A 208 -23.39 -6.54 -14.46
N GLY A 209 -24.12 -5.46 -14.19
CA GLY A 209 -25.01 -5.38 -13.04
C GLY A 209 -24.19 -5.23 -11.75
N LYS A 210 -24.65 -5.83 -10.65
CA LYS A 210 -23.99 -5.74 -9.32
C LYS A 210 -22.78 -6.69 -9.15
N PHE A 211 -22.10 -7.04 -10.25
CA PHE A 211 -20.94 -7.94 -10.29
C PHE A 211 -19.89 -7.41 -11.26
N TYR A 212 -18.62 -7.65 -10.93
CA TYR A 212 -17.53 -7.65 -11.90
C TYR A 212 -17.29 -9.09 -12.35
N GLU A 213 -17.26 -9.32 -13.67
CA GLU A 213 -16.87 -10.60 -14.25
C GLU A 213 -15.50 -10.46 -14.91
N LEU A 214 -14.62 -11.45 -14.71
CA LEU A 214 -13.32 -11.61 -15.35
C LEU A 214 -13.46 -12.72 -16.40
N TYR A 215 -12.80 -12.61 -17.57
CA TYR A 215 -12.99 -13.52 -18.69
C TYR A 215 -11.69 -14.16 -19.21
N GLU A 216 -11.82 -15.38 -19.76
CA GLU A 216 -10.75 -16.15 -20.42
C GLU A 216 -9.44 -16.18 -19.60
N LYS A 217 -8.36 -15.54 -20.06
CA LYS A 217 -7.06 -15.46 -19.35
C LYS A 217 -7.21 -14.95 -17.91
N ASP A 218 -8.10 -13.98 -17.71
CA ASP A 218 -8.34 -13.36 -16.40
C ASP A 218 -9.20 -14.27 -15.50
N ALA A 219 -10.06 -15.08 -16.10
CA ALA A 219 -10.82 -16.11 -15.40
C ALA A 219 -9.94 -17.30 -14.98
N ASP A 220 -8.96 -17.67 -15.80
CA ASP A 220 -7.97 -18.69 -15.48
C ASP A 220 -7.06 -18.25 -14.32
N ILE A 221 -6.60 -16.99 -14.31
CA ILE A 221 -5.86 -16.41 -13.17
C ILE A 221 -6.74 -16.41 -11.92
N GLY A 222 -7.97 -15.88 -12.00
CA GLY A 222 -8.89 -15.80 -10.86
C GLY A 222 -9.26 -17.17 -10.29
N HIS A 223 -9.37 -18.19 -11.12
CA HIS A 223 -9.62 -19.56 -10.66
C HIS A 223 -8.37 -20.20 -10.04
N ARG A 224 -7.20 -20.09 -10.70
CA ARG A 224 -5.94 -20.73 -10.27
C ARG A 224 -5.35 -20.12 -9.00
N ASP A 225 -5.41 -18.79 -8.87
CA ASP A 225 -4.70 -18.07 -7.82
C ASP A 225 -5.57 -17.75 -6.60
N PHE A 226 -6.90 -17.87 -6.71
CA PHE A 226 -7.87 -17.44 -5.69
C PHE A 226 -9.10 -18.35 -5.53
N ASP A 227 -9.06 -19.57 -6.11
CA ASP A 227 -10.15 -20.57 -6.09
C ASP A 227 -11.54 -20.05 -6.56
N LEU A 228 -11.58 -18.93 -7.30
CA LEU A 228 -12.85 -18.37 -7.77
C LEU A 228 -13.55 -19.35 -8.72
N LYS A 229 -14.87 -19.51 -8.54
CA LYS A 229 -15.64 -20.54 -9.23
C LYS A 229 -15.79 -20.27 -10.73
N LEU A 230 -15.00 -20.96 -11.54
CA LEU A 230 -15.05 -20.91 -13.00
C LEU A 230 -16.42 -21.40 -13.54
N THR A 231 -16.99 -20.63 -14.48
CA THR A 231 -18.26 -20.95 -15.16
C THR A 231 -18.26 -20.47 -16.60
N ASP A 232 -19.06 -21.09 -17.47
CA ASP A 232 -19.16 -20.72 -18.89
C ASP A 232 -20.41 -19.84 -19.14
N ARG A 233 -20.22 -18.59 -19.56
CA ARG A 233 -21.31 -17.63 -19.85
C ARG A 233 -20.94 -16.68 -20.98
N VAL A 234 -21.93 -16.22 -21.76
CA VAL A 234 -21.73 -15.28 -22.89
C VAL A 234 -20.69 -15.80 -23.92
N ASN A 235 -20.62 -17.12 -24.09
CA ASN A 235 -19.61 -17.83 -24.88
C ASN A 235 -18.14 -17.64 -24.42
N MET A 236 -17.91 -17.19 -23.19
CA MET A 236 -16.57 -17.07 -22.60
C MET A 236 -16.51 -17.82 -21.27
N ARG A 237 -15.31 -18.29 -20.91
CA ARG A 237 -15.00 -18.77 -19.56
C ARG A 237 -14.93 -17.56 -18.62
N MET A 238 -15.54 -17.64 -17.45
CA MET A 238 -15.62 -16.51 -16.51
C MET A 238 -15.57 -16.91 -15.03
N VAL A 239 -14.99 -16.02 -14.23
CA VAL A 239 -15.23 -15.94 -12.77
C VAL A 239 -15.85 -14.57 -12.47
N GLY A 240 -16.46 -14.38 -11.29
CA GLY A 240 -17.04 -13.08 -10.96
C GLY A 240 -17.22 -12.86 -9.47
N VAL A 241 -17.15 -11.59 -9.08
CA VAL A 241 -17.18 -11.13 -7.69
C VAL A 241 -18.25 -10.03 -7.50
N PRO A 242 -18.94 -9.96 -6.35
CA PRO A 242 -19.89 -8.89 -6.06
C PRO A 242 -19.24 -7.51 -6.11
N GLU A 243 -19.97 -6.51 -6.61
CA GLU A 243 -19.50 -5.13 -6.72
C GLU A 243 -19.00 -4.54 -5.39
N MET A 244 -19.71 -4.82 -4.29
CA MET A 244 -19.35 -4.37 -2.93
C MET A 244 -18.06 -5.00 -2.38
N SER A 245 -17.49 -5.99 -3.08
CA SER A 245 -16.22 -6.65 -2.72
C SER A 245 -15.08 -6.34 -3.68
N PHE A 246 -15.27 -5.40 -4.62
CA PHE A 246 -14.25 -5.03 -5.60
C PHE A 246 -12.92 -4.64 -4.95
N ASP A 247 -12.95 -3.70 -4.00
CA ASP A 247 -11.75 -3.18 -3.32
C ASP A 247 -10.92 -4.33 -2.71
N TYR A 248 -11.56 -5.26 -2.00
CA TYR A 248 -10.91 -6.45 -1.44
C TYR A 248 -10.25 -7.33 -2.51
N TRP A 249 -10.96 -7.66 -3.58
CA TRP A 249 -10.41 -8.52 -4.63
C TRP A 249 -9.31 -7.83 -5.44
N ALA A 250 -9.46 -6.53 -5.74
CA ALA A 250 -8.41 -5.76 -6.40
C ALA A 250 -7.12 -5.76 -5.58
N ALA A 251 -7.20 -5.54 -4.26
CA ALA A 251 -6.04 -5.63 -3.36
C ALA A 251 -5.38 -7.02 -3.38
N GLN A 252 -6.16 -8.11 -3.40
CA GLN A 252 -5.61 -9.47 -3.48
C GLN A 252 -4.87 -9.77 -4.79
N PHE A 253 -5.34 -9.25 -5.93
CA PHE A 253 -4.64 -9.37 -7.22
C PHE A 253 -3.37 -8.51 -7.26
N ILE A 254 -3.43 -7.27 -6.77
CA ILE A 254 -2.28 -6.34 -6.73
C ILE A 254 -1.19 -6.84 -5.77
N ALA A 255 -1.56 -7.47 -4.65
CA ALA A 255 -0.63 -8.13 -3.74
C ALA A 255 0.10 -9.35 -4.36
N LYS A 256 -0.41 -9.91 -5.46
CA LYS A 256 0.27 -10.92 -6.29
C LYS A 256 0.99 -10.33 -7.51
N GLY A 257 1.17 -9.01 -7.56
CA GLY A 257 1.87 -8.32 -8.65
C GLY A 257 1.04 -8.06 -9.92
N TYR A 258 -0.25 -8.39 -9.93
CA TYR A 258 -1.10 -8.12 -11.09
C TYR A 258 -1.58 -6.67 -11.14
N LYS A 259 -1.46 -6.02 -12.30
CA LYS A 259 -2.19 -4.78 -12.62
C LYS A 259 -3.68 -5.11 -12.79
N VAL A 260 -4.57 -4.25 -12.28
CA VAL A 260 -6.03 -4.44 -12.32
C VAL A 260 -6.69 -3.29 -13.08
N VAL A 261 -7.45 -3.60 -14.13
CA VAL A 261 -8.24 -2.63 -14.90
C VAL A 261 -9.70 -2.71 -14.48
N LYS A 262 -10.25 -1.57 -14.04
CA LYS A 262 -11.66 -1.43 -13.66
C LYS A 262 -12.47 -0.90 -14.84
N VAL A 263 -13.50 -1.64 -15.25
CA VAL A 263 -14.43 -1.22 -16.32
C VAL A 263 -15.83 -1.11 -15.75
N ASP A 264 -16.30 0.13 -15.53
CA ASP A 264 -17.64 0.44 -15.04
C ASP A 264 -18.68 0.53 -16.17
N GLN A 265 -19.95 0.68 -15.78
CA GLN A 265 -21.06 0.95 -16.69
C GLN A 265 -21.38 2.45 -16.69
N MET A 266 -21.29 3.10 -17.85
CA MET A 266 -21.40 4.56 -17.98
C MET A 266 -22.85 5.09 -18.01
N GLU A 267 -23.83 4.21 -17.81
CA GLU A 267 -25.25 4.53 -17.84
C GLU A 267 -26.06 3.51 -17.01
N THR A 268 -27.15 3.96 -16.41
CA THR A 268 -28.12 3.08 -15.74
C THR A 268 -29.00 2.37 -16.78
N ALA A 269 -29.70 1.32 -16.36
CA ALA A 269 -30.69 0.67 -17.22
C ALA A 269 -31.87 1.58 -17.59
N ILE A 270 -32.10 2.66 -16.82
CA ILE A 270 -33.17 3.63 -17.05
C ILE A 270 -32.70 4.68 -18.08
N GLY A 271 -31.54 5.32 -17.87
CA GLY A 271 -30.93 6.23 -18.85
C GLY A 271 -30.73 5.58 -20.23
N LYS A 272 -30.31 4.31 -20.25
CA LYS A 272 -30.25 3.49 -21.46
C LYS A 272 -31.60 3.36 -22.18
N SER A 273 -32.70 3.21 -21.43
CA SER A 273 -34.05 3.18 -22.00
C SER A 273 -34.50 4.55 -22.51
N MET A 274 -34.04 5.66 -21.91
CA MET A 274 -34.28 7.01 -22.44
C MET A 274 -33.56 7.21 -23.79
N ARG A 275 -32.31 6.75 -23.93
CA ARG A 275 -31.60 6.76 -25.22
C ARG A 275 -32.26 5.85 -26.28
N GLU A 276 -32.85 4.73 -25.87
CA GLU A 276 -33.62 3.88 -26.79
C GLU A 276 -34.94 4.55 -27.22
N LYS A 277 -35.57 5.39 -26.37
CA LYS A 277 -36.72 6.24 -26.77
C LYS A 277 -36.30 7.32 -27.80
N SER A 278 -35.08 7.87 -27.73
CA SER A 278 -34.62 8.96 -28.61
C SER A 278 -33.98 8.54 -29.96
N GLY A 279 -34.19 7.28 -30.38
CA GLY A 279 -33.97 6.86 -31.78
C GLY A 279 -32.61 6.21 -32.10
N ALA A 280 -31.86 5.75 -31.10
CA ALA A 280 -30.52 5.18 -31.28
C ALA A 280 -30.50 3.83 -32.05
N SER A 281 -29.33 3.48 -32.60
CA SER A 281 -29.16 2.36 -33.53
C SER A 281 -29.09 1.00 -32.84
N ALA A 282 -29.06 -0.08 -33.63
CA ALA A 282 -28.89 -1.45 -33.11
C ALA A 282 -27.56 -1.70 -32.37
N LYS A 283 -26.52 -0.86 -32.58
CA LYS A 283 -25.26 -0.93 -31.80
C LYS A 283 -25.43 -0.36 -30.39
N ASP A 284 -26.31 0.62 -30.23
CA ASP A 284 -26.47 1.43 -29.01
C ASP A 284 -27.41 0.76 -27.97
N LYS A 285 -27.91 -0.43 -28.31
CA LYS A 285 -28.83 -1.26 -27.50
C LYS A 285 -28.16 -2.03 -26.37
N ILE A 286 -26.85 -1.87 -26.16
CA ILE A 286 -26.15 -2.36 -24.97
C ILE A 286 -25.65 -1.19 -24.14
N ILE A 287 -25.53 -1.39 -22.82
CA ILE A 287 -24.97 -0.39 -21.92
C ILE A 287 -23.49 -0.13 -22.27
N ARG A 288 -23.11 1.13 -22.47
CA ARG A 288 -21.71 1.57 -22.67
C ARG A 288 -20.86 1.27 -21.43
N ARG A 289 -19.61 0.87 -21.66
CA ARG A 289 -18.62 0.49 -20.65
C ARG A 289 -17.27 1.05 -21.04
N GLU A 290 -16.55 1.59 -20.06
CA GLU A 290 -15.27 2.27 -20.27
C GLU A 290 -14.35 2.01 -19.08
N VAL A 291 -13.04 2.10 -19.31
CA VAL A 291 -12.04 1.99 -18.24
C VAL A 291 -12.16 3.22 -17.35
N THR A 292 -12.55 3.02 -16.09
CA THR A 292 -12.66 4.10 -15.10
C THR A 292 -11.39 4.29 -14.28
N SER A 293 -10.63 3.22 -14.03
CA SER A 293 -9.30 3.30 -13.44
C SER A 293 -8.44 2.10 -13.83
N VAL A 294 -7.13 2.29 -13.79
CA VAL A 294 -6.13 1.21 -13.78
C VAL A 294 -5.38 1.29 -12.46
N LEU A 295 -5.27 0.16 -11.77
CA LEU A 295 -4.69 0.03 -10.44
C LEU A 295 -3.42 -0.81 -10.52
N THR A 296 -2.33 -0.32 -9.94
CA THR A 296 -1.03 -0.99 -9.84
C THR A 296 -0.60 -1.07 -8.38
N ALA A 297 0.55 -1.70 -8.10
CA ALA A 297 1.15 -1.69 -6.76
C ALA A 297 1.85 -0.37 -6.39
N GLY A 298 2.09 0.52 -7.37
CA GLY A 298 2.80 1.80 -7.20
C GLY A 298 1.91 3.05 -7.24
N THR A 299 0.71 2.98 -7.83
CA THR A 299 -0.18 4.15 -8.03
C THR A 299 -1.56 4.01 -7.36
N LEU A 300 -1.57 3.56 -6.10
CA LEU A 300 -2.81 3.42 -5.33
C LEU A 300 -3.26 4.76 -4.74
N VAL A 301 -4.56 5.05 -4.83
CA VAL A 301 -5.17 6.28 -4.27
C VAL A 301 -6.24 5.97 -3.20
N ASP A 302 -6.98 4.87 -3.36
CA ASP A 302 -8.11 4.51 -2.50
C ASP A 302 -7.67 3.92 -1.14
N ALA A 303 -8.25 4.41 -0.03
CA ALA A 303 -7.94 3.91 1.32
C ALA A 303 -8.18 2.41 1.50
N GLY A 304 -9.17 1.84 0.81
CA GLY A 304 -9.47 0.39 0.87
C GLY A 304 -8.40 -0.50 0.21
N LEU A 305 -7.44 0.08 -0.51
CA LEU A 305 -6.35 -0.62 -1.18
C LEU A 305 -4.97 -0.35 -0.53
N LEU A 306 -4.83 0.77 0.19
CA LEU A 306 -3.59 1.18 0.83
C LEU A 306 -3.35 0.42 2.15
N THR A 307 -2.43 -0.54 2.14
CA THR A 307 -2.12 -1.38 3.32
C THR A 307 -1.16 -0.74 4.32
N ASN A 308 -0.52 0.39 3.98
CA ASN A 308 0.61 0.96 4.71
C ASN A 308 0.46 2.47 4.95
N ASP A 309 0.83 2.94 6.15
CA ASP A 309 0.94 4.36 6.50
C ASP A 309 1.98 5.10 5.64
N LEU A 310 3.08 4.43 5.31
CA LEU A 310 4.19 5.01 4.54
C LEU A 310 3.81 5.24 3.08
N SER A 311 4.48 6.21 2.46
CA SER A 311 4.36 6.50 1.03
C SER A 311 4.74 5.31 0.17
N THR A 312 4.04 5.19 -0.96
CA THR A 312 4.34 4.22 -2.02
C THR A 312 4.60 5.02 -3.29
N PHE A 313 5.83 4.95 -3.80
CA PHE A 313 6.27 5.80 -4.89
C PHE A 313 6.30 5.06 -6.23
N CYS A 314 5.83 5.74 -7.28
CA CYS A 314 6.16 5.47 -8.67
C CYS A 314 7.30 6.43 -9.09
N MET A 315 8.30 5.97 -9.84
CA MET A 315 9.47 6.76 -10.24
C MET A 315 9.77 6.64 -11.75
N SER A 316 9.78 7.76 -12.46
CA SER A 316 10.22 7.89 -13.84
C SER A 316 11.70 8.27 -13.89
N ILE A 317 12.50 7.56 -14.69
CA ILE A 317 13.95 7.75 -14.81
C ILE A 317 14.36 7.96 -16.26
N LYS A 318 14.99 9.11 -16.53
CA LYS A 318 15.74 9.41 -17.77
C LYS A 318 17.24 9.36 -17.44
N GLU A 319 17.99 8.55 -18.17
CA GLU A 319 19.46 8.48 -18.09
C GLU A 319 20.07 9.06 -19.37
N LEU A 320 21.10 9.89 -19.24
CA LEU A 320 21.99 10.29 -20.32
C LEU A 320 23.40 9.82 -19.99
N CYS A 321 23.85 8.77 -20.67
CA CYS A 321 25.18 8.19 -20.55
C CYS A 321 25.65 7.77 -21.94
N THR A 322 26.80 8.30 -22.39
CA THR A 322 27.35 8.05 -23.74
C THR A 322 28.30 6.85 -23.81
N ASN A 323 28.90 6.48 -22.67
CA ASN A 323 29.75 5.32 -22.45
C ASN A 323 29.72 4.99 -20.95
N GLU A 324 29.77 3.71 -20.54
CA GLU A 324 29.66 3.33 -19.13
C GLU A 324 30.85 3.82 -18.27
N GLU A 325 31.97 4.21 -18.90
CA GLU A 325 33.13 4.87 -18.29
C GLU A 325 32.94 6.38 -18.01
N ILE A 326 31.90 7.00 -18.56
CA ILE A 326 31.61 8.43 -18.41
C ILE A 326 30.52 8.60 -17.34
N PRO A 327 30.67 9.55 -16.38
CA PRO A 327 29.65 9.82 -15.37
C PRO A 327 28.26 10.06 -16.00
N PRO A 328 27.23 9.29 -15.60
CA PRO A 328 25.88 9.44 -16.13
C PRO A 328 25.20 10.67 -15.53
N LYS A 329 24.34 11.31 -16.33
CA LYS A 329 23.40 12.34 -15.85
C LYS A 329 22.00 11.73 -15.79
N PHE A 330 21.23 12.14 -14.78
CA PHE A 330 19.87 11.67 -14.56
C PHE A 330 18.90 12.84 -14.41
N GLY A 331 17.75 12.71 -15.08
CA GLY A 331 16.51 13.42 -14.75
C GLY A 331 15.51 12.41 -14.20
N ILE A 332 14.90 12.69 -13.05
CA ILE A 332 14.03 11.77 -12.33
C ILE A 332 12.82 12.53 -11.80
N CYS A 333 11.64 11.94 -11.95
CA CYS A 333 10.42 12.39 -11.28
C CYS A 333 9.83 11.21 -10.51
N PHE A 334 9.49 11.40 -9.23
CA PHE A 334 8.76 10.39 -8.45
C PHE A 334 7.57 10.99 -7.72
N VAL A 335 6.52 10.19 -7.50
CA VAL A 335 5.23 10.64 -6.95
C VAL A 335 4.65 9.63 -5.98
N ASP A 336 4.13 10.09 -4.83
CA ASP A 336 3.15 9.34 -4.03
C ASP A 336 1.75 9.72 -4.52
N THR A 337 1.11 8.84 -5.28
CA THR A 337 -0.22 9.14 -5.86
C THR A 337 -1.31 9.29 -4.80
N ALA A 338 -1.09 8.83 -3.56
CA ALA A 338 -2.05 8.99 -2.49
C ALA A 338 -2.01 10.38 -1.82
N THR A 339 -0.92 11.14 -1.99
CA THR A 339 -0.79 12.54 -1.51
C THR A 339 -0.72 13.57 -2.65
N ALA A 340 -0.54 13.11 -3.89
CA ALA A 340 -0.25 13.91 -5.07
C ALA A 340 1.07 14.72 -5.00
N GLU A 341 1.99 14.36 -4.10
CA GLU A 341 3.31 15.01 -3.98
C GLU A 341 4.26 14.51 -5.08
N PHE A 342 4.52 15.35 -6.09
CA PHE A 342 5.54 15.11 -7.10
C PHE A 342 6.89 15.68 -6.64
N ASN A 343 7.91 14.83 -6.61
CA ASN A 343 9.29 15.19 -6.32
C ASN A 343 10.10 15.13 -7.62
N LEU A 344 10.75 16.23 -7.97
CA LEU A 344 11.65 16.38 -9.11
C LEU A 344 13.11 16.31 -8.65
N VAL A 345 13.95 15.58 -9.38
CA VAL A 345 15.37 15.39 -9.07
C VAL A 345 16.18 15.38 -10.35
N HIS A 346 17.27 16.14 -10.39
CA HIS A 346 18.28 16.02 -11.45
C HIS A 346 19.69 16.06 -10.86
N PHE A 347 20.61 15.27 -11.42
CA PHE A 347 22.04 15.33 -11.05
C PHE A 347 22.94 14.66 -12.08
N GLU A 348 24.20 15.08 -12.11
CA GLU A 348 25.32 14.27 -12.58
C GLU A 348 25.79 13.36 -11.43
N ASP A 349 25.83 12.06 -11.67
CA ASP A 349 26.25 11.04 -10.70
C ASP A 349 27.73 10.69 -10.90
N ASP A 350 28.24 9.66 -10.21
CA ASP A 350 29.53 9.03 -10.52
C ASP A 350 29.35 7.74 -11.34
N ILE A 351 30.47 7.16 -11.79
CA ILE A 351 30.51 5.92 -12.58
C ILE A 351 29.83 4.74 -11.86
N ASN A 352 29.75 4.76 -10.53
CA ASN A 352 29.13 3.73 -9.71
C ASN A 352 27.66 4.02 -9.37
N ARG A 353 27.10 5.13 -9.87
CA ARG A 353 25.71 5.57 -9.65
C ARG A 353 25.34 5.75 -8.16
N THR A 354 26.25 6.29 -7.35
CA THR A 354 26.04 6.37 -5.89
C THR A 354 24.94 7.34 -5.47
N LYS A 355 24.69 8.42 -6.21
CA LYS A 355 23.57 9.35 -5.92
C LYS A 355 22.22 8.69 -6.23
N LEU A 356 22.12 7.98 -7.36
CA LEU A 356 20.96 7.16 -7.69
C LEU A 356 20.75 6.06 -6.64
N GLY A 357 21.79 5.31 -6.25
CA GLY A 357 21.70 4.30 -5.19
C GLY A 357 21.23 4.87 -3.85
N THR A 358 21.67 6.09 -3.52
CA THR A 358 21.21 6.84 -2.33
C THR A 358 19.72 7.21 -2.43
N LEU A 359 19.29 7.79 -3.55
CA LEU A 359 17.88 8.11 -3.81
C LEU A 359 16.98 6.86 -3.75
N LEU A 360 17.41 5.75 -4.37
CA LEU A 360 16.68 4.49 -4.37
C LEU A 360 16.54 3.89 -2.95
N MET A 361 17.59 3.97 -2.13
CA MET A 361 17.56 3.52 -0.72
C MET A 361 16.68 4.40 0.18
N GLN A 362 16.66 5.72 -0.06
CA GLN A 362 15.80 6.66 0.67
C GLN A 362 14.32 6.50 0.28
N ILE A 363 14.02 6.46 -1.02
CA ILE A 363 12.64 6.50 -1.54
C ILE A 363 12.01 5.10 -1.56
N LYS A 364 12.73 4.09 -2.07
CA LYS A 364 12.24 2.72 -2.34
C LYS A 364 10.96 2.68 -3.19
N PRO A 365 11.00 3.15 -4.46
CA PRO A 365 9.83 3.08 -5.34
C PRO A 365 9.41 1.64 -5.59
N ARG A 366 8.10 1.38 -5.60
CA ARG A 366 7.52 0.08 -5.95
C ARG A 366 7.35 -0.10 -7.46
N GLU A 367 7.34 1.00 -8.21
CA GLU A 367 7.05 1.01 -9.62
C GLU A 367 7.97 1.99 -10.35
N LEU A 368 8.45 1.58 -11.52
CA LEU A 368 9.42 2.31 -12.32
C LEU A 368 8.85 2.57 -13.72
N VAL A 369 9.02 3.79 -14.22
CA VAL A 369 8.73 4.18 -15.60
C VAL A 369 10.07 4.50 -16.27
N THR A 370 10.36 3.82 -17.39
CA THR A 370 11.68 3.87 -18.01
C THR A 370 11.56 3.81 -19.52
N GLU A 371 12.43 4.51 -20.24
CA GLU A 371 12.45 4.47 -21.70
C GLU A 371 13.06 3.14 -22.19
N LYS A 372 12.28 2.36 -22.96
CA LYS A 372 12.61 0.99 -23.40
C LYS A 372 13.97 0.96 -24.11
N GLY A 373 14.97 0.38 -23.45
CA GLY A 373 16.31 0.16 -24.00
C GLY A 373 17.31 1.32 -23.87
N ARG A 374 17.00 2.41 -23.15
CA ARG A 374 17.98 3.51 -22.94
C ARG A 374 18.85 3.37 -21.70
N LEU A 375 18.35 2.75 -20.63
CA LEU A 375 19.13 2.62 -19.39
C LEU A 375 20.36 1.72 -19.60
N THR A 376 21.50 2.13 -19.03
CA THR A 376 22.76 1.37 -19.10
C THR A 376 22.69 0.08 -18.28
N LYS A 377 23.58 -0.88 -18.55
CA LYS A 377 23.55 -2.18 -17.85
C LYS A 377 23.86 -1.99 -16.37
N SER A 378 24.85 -1.16 -16.06
CA SER A 378 25.22 -0.81 -14.69
C SER A 378 24.05 -0.15 -13.94
N THR A 379 23.30 0.75 -14.57
CA THR A 379 22.10 1.37 -13.96
C THR A 379 21.00 0.33 -13.71
N ILE A 380 20.72 -0.57 -14.67
CA ILE A 380 19.74 -1.65 -14.49
C ILE A 380 20.18 -2.62 -13.37
N GLN A 381 21.47 -2.94 -13.27
CA GLN A 381 22.02 -3.79 -12.21
C GLN A 381 21.91 -3.11 -10.84
N MET A 382 22.24 -1.81 -10.73
CA MET A 382 22.13 -1.03 -9.48
C MET A 382 20.69 -1.00 -8.97
N ILE A 383 19.72 -0.74 -9.86
CA ILE A 383 18.30 -0.75 -9.50
C ILE A 383 17.87 -2.13 -9.00
N LYS A 384 18.31 -3.21 -9.67
CA LYS A 384 17.98 -4.60 -9.30
C LYS A 384 18.68 -5.11 -8.03
N SER A 385 19.82 -4.55 -7.63
CA SER A 385 20.47 -4.88 -6.36
C SER A 385 19.94 -4.05 -5.18
N THR A 386 19.32 -2.90 -5.44
CA THR A 386 18.75 -2.02 -4.40
C THR A 386 17.27 -2.31 -4.12
N LEU A 387 16.48 -2.69 -5.13
CA LEU A 387 15.03 -2.83 -5.02
C LEU A 387 14.58 -4.28 -5.15
N ASN A 388 13.83 -4.76 -4.15
CA ASN A 388 13.18 -6.06 -4.17
C ASN A 388 11.99 -6.06 -5.15
N GLU A 389 12.22 -6.59 -6.35
CA GLU A 389 11.23 -6.83 -7.43
C GLU A 389 10.26 -5.66 -7.73
N PRO A 390 10.76 -4.47 -8.10
CA PRO A 390 9.90 -3.35 -8.50
C PRO A 390 9.17 -3.65 -9.82
N LEU A 391 7.98 -3.07 -9.97
CA LEU A 391 7.18 -3.19 -11.20
C LEU A 391 7.76 -2.31 -12.32
N TRP A 392 8.35 -2.94 -13.33
CA TRP A 392 8.96 -2.23 -14.48
C TRP A 392 7.93 -1.91 -15.57
N ASN A 393 7.76 -0.62 -15.87
CA ASN A 393 7.05 -0.14 -17.05
C ASN A 393 8.07 0.44 -18.04
N MET A 394 8.51 -0.40 -18.98
CA MET A 394 9.35 0.00 -20.11
C MET A 394 8.45 0.56 -21.21
N VAL A 395 8.38 1.89 -21.31
CA VAL A 395 7.55 2.63 -22.27
C VAL A 395 8.37 3.04 -23.49
N LEU A 396 7.74 3.23 -24.64
CA LEU A 396 8.46 3.43 -25.89
C LEU A 396 9.12 4.83 -26.01
N PRO A 397 10.38 4.91 -26.50
CA PRO A 397 11.04 6.15 -26.90
C PRO A 397 10.14 7.09 -27.70
N GLU A 398 10.14 8.37 -27.34
CA GLU A 398 9.56 9.52 -28.07
C GLU A 398 8.02 9.51 -28.21
N ARG A 399 7.40 8.33 -28.35
CA ARG A 399 5.94 8.10 -28.44
C ARG A 399 5.24 8.06 -27.08
N GLU A 400 5.95 7.59 -26.05
CA GLU A 400 5.39 7.31 -24.71
C GLU A 400 6.28 7.84 -23.58
N PHE A 401 7.61 7.70 -23.72
CA PHE A 401 8.55 8.52 -22.97
C PHE A 401 8.86 9.76 -23.80
N TRP A 402 8.10 10.83 -23.59
CA TRP A 402 8.23 12.08 -24.34
C TRP A 402 9.59 12.76 -24.16
N ASP A 403 9.98 13.57 -25.14
CA ASP A 403 11.06 14.54 -25.02
C ASP A 403 10.60 15.80 -24.25
N ASP A 404 11.51 16.75 -24.09
CA ASP A 404 11.26 18.02 -23.41
C ASP A 404 10.19 18.87 -24.12
N GLN A 405 10.30 19.06 -25.44
CA GLN A 405 9.37 19.89 -26.19
C GLN A 405 7.95 19.31 -26.22
N THR A 406 7.81 18.00 -26.46
CA THR A 406 6.50 17.32 -26.44
C THR A 406 5.87 17.37 -25.07
N THR A 407 6.67 17.27 -24.00
CA THR A 407 6.16 17.38 -22.62
C THR A 407 5.67 18.80 -22.32
N GLU A 408 6.43 19.83 -22.70
CA GLU A 408 6.00 21.22 -22.53
C GLU A 408 4.69 21.51 -23.28
N ASP A 409 4.58 21.04 -24.53
CA ASP A 409 3.38 21.22 -25.36
C ASP A 409 2.19 20.44 -24.78
N GLU A 410 2.37 19.20 -24.35
CA GLU A 410 1.33 18.41 -23.68
C GLU A 410 0.89 19.03 -22.34
N ILE A 411 1.79 19.68 -21.59
CA ILE A 411 1.44 20.43 -20.38
C ILE A 411 0.52 21.61 -20.71
N LYS A 412 0.89 22.40 -21.73
CA LYS A 412 0.10 23.57 -22.18
C LYS A 412 -1.26 23.14 -22.75
N MET A 413 -1.29 22.15 -23.64
CA MET A 413 -2.52 21.69 -24.33
C MET A 413 -3.55 21.04 -23.40
N ASN A 414 -3.14 20.54 -22.23
CA ASN A 414 -4.05 19.89 -21.28
C ASN A 414 -4.49 20.79 -20.12
N GLU A 415 -3.95 22.02 -20.04
CA GLU A 415 -4.24 23.02 -19.00
C GLU A 415 -4.10 22.46 -17.58
N TYR A 416 -3.14 21.54 -17.33
CA TYR A 416 -3.00 20.85 -16.04
C TYR A 416 -2.88 21.79 -14.83
N PHE A 417 -2.36 23.00 -15.05
CA PHE A 417 -2.16 24.02 -14.03
C PHE A 417 -3.09 25.24 -14.21
N GLY A 418 -4.06 25.18 -15.12
CA GLY A 418 -4.94 26.29 -15.51
C GLY A 418 -4.30 27.28 -16.50
N SER A 419 -5.07 28.28 -16.93
CA SER A 419 -4.58 29.37 -17.79
C SER A 419 -3.53 30.24 -17.10
N ASP A 420 -3.70 30.44 -15.80
CA ASP A 420 -2.94 31.39 -15.01
C ASP A 420 -1.80 30.65 -14.29
N MET A 421 -0.71 30.49 -15.03
CA MET A 421 0.64 30.18 -14.50
C MET A 421 1.30 31.42 -13.85
N THR A 422 0.57 32.53 -13.72
CA THR A 422 1.05 33.79 -13.16
C THR A 422 1.24 33.69 -11.65
N ASP A 423 2.50 33.66 -11.22
CA ASP A 423 3.02 34.15 -9.93
C ASP A 423 2.05 34.06 -8.72
N ASN A 424 1.62 32.84 -8.38
CA ASN A 424 1.11 32.58 -7.04
C ASN A 424 2.29 32.66 -6.06
N GLU A 425 2.57 33.88 -5.55
CA GLU A 425 3.66 34.19 -4.61
C GLU A 425 3.69 33.27 -3.37
N GLN A 426 2.54 32.68 -3.02
CA GLN A 426 2.32 31.85 -1.85
C GLN A 426 2.89 30.42 -1.94
N ASN A 427 3.26 29.91 -3.13
CA ASN A 427 3.84 28.56 -3.28
C ASN A 427 5.22 28.61 -3.95
N SER A 428 6.20 29.10 -3.19
CA SER A 428 7.60 29.19 -3.61
C SER A 428 8.21 27.85 -4.05
N GLY A 429 7.82 26.74 -3.41
CA GLY A 429 8.31 25.39 -3.75
C GLY A 429 7.88 24.93 -5.15
N PHE A 430 6.61 25.13 -5.50
CA PHE A 430 6.12 24.88 -6.86
C PHE A 430 6.77 25.81 -7.88
N ASN A 431 6.88 27.11 -7.57
CA ASN A 431 7.46 28.08 -8.48
C ASN A 431 8.93 27.77 -8.79
N GLN A 432 9.72 27.38 -7.77
CA GLN A 432 11.09 26.88 -7.95
C GLN A 432 11.13 25.59 -8.77
N ALA A 433 10.31 24.60 -8.42
CA ALA A 433 10.31 23.30 -9.10
C ALA A 433 9.94 23.42 -10.59
N MET A 434 9.00 24.31 -10.93
CA MET A 434 8.67 24.61 -12.33
C MET A 434 9.81 25.36 -13.05
N GLN A 435 10.50 26.29 -12.39
CA GLN A 435 11.66 26.98 -12.99
C GLN A 435 12.81 26.03 -13.32
N GLU A 436 13.14 25.10 -12.40
CA GLU A 436 14.17 24.08 -12.63
C GLU A 436 13.74 23.04 -13.67
N LEU A 437 12.46 22.65 -13.68
CA LEU A 437 11.86 21.78 -14.72
C LEU A 437 11.96 22.37 -16.13
N TYR A 438 11.69 23.66 -16.31
CA TYR A 438 11.85 24.35 -17.60
C TYR A 438 13.31 24.62 -17.98
N ALA A 439 14.26 24.51 -17.04
CA ALA A 439 15.68 24.73 -17.28
C ALA A 439 16.46 23.45 -17.67
N ASP A 440 15.97 22.26 -17.30
CA ASP A 440 16.62 20.97 -17.61
C ASP A 440 15.74 20.07 -18.51
N PRO A 441 16.09 19.92 -19.80
CA PRO A 441 15.40 19.04 -20.75
C PRO A 441 15.30 17.56 -20.32
N MET A 442 16.26 17.06 -19.54
CA MET A 442 16.26 15.68 -19.05
C MET A 442 15.26 15.49 -17.92
N LEU A 443 15.14 16.48 -17.04
CA LEU A 443 14.12 16.54 -16.01
C LEU A 443 12.71 16.68 -16.64
N MET A 444 12.57 17.54 -17.65
CA MET A 444 11.33 17.68 -18.42
C MET A 444 10.93 16.37 -19.10
N SER A 445 11.84 15.70 -19.81
CA SER A 445 11.55 14.38 -20.41
C SER A 445 11.17 13.33 -19.36
N ALA A 446 11.85 13.30 -18.20
CA ALA A 446 11.51 12.39 -17.10
C ALA A 446 10.10 12.65 -16.53
N PHE A 447 9.72 13.92 -16.38
CA PHE A 447 8.38 14.32 -16.01
C PHE A 447 7.35 13.93 -17.08
N GLY A 448 7.67 14.09 -18.37
CA GLY A 448 6.85 13.63 -19.50
C GLY A 448 6.52 12.15 -19.46
N GLY A 449 7.52 11.30 -19.23
CA GLY A 449 7.32 9.86 -19.02
C GLY A 449 6.37 9.56 -17.85
N MET A 450 6.42 10.34 -16.76
CA MET A 450 5.48 10.22 -15.65
C MET A 450 4.06 10.67 -16.03
N ILE A 451 3.90 11.82 -16.70
CA ILE A 451 2.60 12.34 -17.15
C ILE A 451 1.93 11.34 -18.10
N TRP A 452 2.65 10.84 -19.11
CA TRP A 452 2.13 9.82 -20.03
C TRP A 452 1.67 8.57 -19.28
N TYR A 453 2.46 8.10 -18.30
CA TYR A 453 2.10 6.92 -17.54
C TYR A 453 0.85 7.14 -16.69
N LEU A 454 0.77 8.24 -15.94
CA LEU A 454 -0.43 8.60 -15.16
C LEU A 454 -1.68 8.81 -16.05
N ARG A 455 -1.49 9.32 -17.28
CA ARG A 455 -2.57 9.47 -18.28
C ARG A 455 -3.08 8.13 -18.81
N SER A 456 -2.19 7.14 -18.92
CA SER A 456 -2.56 5.75 -19.23
C SER A 456 -3.42 5.13 -18.12
N LEU A 457 -3.17 5.51 -16.85
CA LEU A 457 -3.87 5.01 -15.66
C LEU A 457 -5.15 5.76 -15.28
N LYS A 458 -5.41 6.92 -15.90
CA LYS A 458 -6.48 7.89 -15.55
C LYS A 458 -6.28 8.58 -14.20
N LEU A 459 -5.06 9.06 -13.97
CA LEU A 459 -4.64 9.80 -12.77
C LEU A 459 -3.97 11.15 -13.08
N ASP A 460 -3.54 11.41 -14.32
CA ASP A 460 -2.75 12.59 -14.70
C ASP A 460 -3.42 13.93 -14.30
N LYS A 461 -4.66 14.17 -14.77
CA LYS A 461 -5.32 15.46 -14.55
C LYS A 461 -5.54 15.76 -13.07
N GLU A 462 -6.00 14.77 -12.31
CA GLU A 462 -6.37 14.90 -10.89
C GLU A 462 -5.18 15.02 -9.94
N LEU A 463 -4.00 14.50 -10.32
CA LEU A 463 -2.79 14.63 -9.49
C LEU A 463 -2.04 15.94 -9.83
N LEU A 464 -1.97 16.32 -11.11
CA LEU A 464 -1.24 17.52 -11.53
C LEU A 464 -1.97 18.82 -11.15
N SER A 465 -3.31 18.82 -11.15
CA SER A 465 -4.11 20.00 -10.76
C SER A 465 -3.92 20.42 -9.30
N ALA A 466 -3.39 19.53 -8.44
CA ALA A 466 -3.09 19.84 -7.05
C ALA A 466 -1.89 20.78 -6.86
N LYS A 467 -1.08 21.01 -7.92
CA LYS A 467 0.12 21.88 -7.92
C LYS A 467 1.14 21.56 -6.80
N HIS A 468 1.15 20.33 -6.30
CA HIS A 468 2.07 19.88 -5.25
C HIS A 468 3.32 19.26 -5.88
N ILE A 469 4.14 20.11 -6.51
CA ILE A 469 5.42 19.75 -7.15
C ILE A 469 6.56 20.44 -6.39
N VAL A 470 7.60 19.69 -6.03
CA VAL A 470 8.76 20.18 -5.28
C VAL A 470 10.08 19.61 -5.80
N MET A 471 11.18 20.34 -5.63
CA MET A 471 12.52 19.80 -5.85
C MET A 471 12.97 18.93 -4.67
N TYR A 472 13.62 17.81 -4.95
CA TYR A 472 14.17 16.89 -3.95
C TYR A 472 15.66 16.63 -4.19
N ASP A 473 16.50 17.16 -3.31
CA ASP A 473 17.92 16.79 -3.23
C ASP A 473 18.08 15.55 -2.31
N PRO A 474 18.63 14.41 -2.81
CA PRO A 474 18.92 13.22 -2.00
C PRO A 474 20.16 13.35 -1.10
N ILE A 475 20.97 14.40 -1.26
CA ILE A 475 22.20 14.65 -0.48
C ILE A 475 21.98 15.78 0.54
N ARG A 476 21.28 16.86 0.16
CA ARG A 476 21.07 18.09 0.96
C ARG A 476 22.37 18.69 1.48
N GLN A 477 23.35 18.81 0.58
CA GLN A 477 24.72 19.14 0.93
C GLN A 477 24.81 20.54 1.58
N GLY A 478 25.23 20.58 2.84
CA GLY A 478 25.43 21.81 3.62
C GLY A 478 24.32 22.13 4.63
N THR A 479 23.10 21.63 4.45
CA THR A 479 21.98 21.83 5.40
C THR A 479 21.76 20.63 6.31
N SER A 480 21.99 19.41 5.79
CA SER A 480 21.79 18.15 6.50
C SER A 480 23.09 17.37 6.71
N LEU A 481 23.03 16.38 7.60
CA LEU A 481 23.99 15.28 7.69
C LEU A 481 23.76 14.34 6.51
N VAL A 482 24.77 14.18 5.65
CA VAL A 482 24.67 13.28 4.50
C VAL A 482 24.77 11.82 4.95
N LEU A 483 23.80 11.01 4.54
CA LEU A 483 23.78 9.55 4.70
C LEU A 483 23.58 8.92 3.31
N ASP A 484 24.66 8.38 2.73
CA ASP A 484 24.60 7.71 1.43
C ASP A 484 23.92 6.34 1.50
N GLY A 485 23.48 5.82 0.34
CA GLY A 485 22.73 4.57 0.25
C GLY A 485 23.42 3.37 0.90
N GLN A 486 24.74 3.30 0.80
CA GLN A 486 25.54 2.25 1.45
C GLN A 486 25.55 2.41 2.98
N THR A 487 25.64 3.65 3.49
CA THR A 487 25.56 3.92 4.93
C THR A 487 24.15 3.69 5.50
N LEU A 488 23.09 4.01 4.74
CA LEU A 488 21.71 3.67 5.09
C LEU A 488 21.47 2.15 5.17
N ALA A 489 22.18 1.35 4.35
CA ALA A 489 22.16 -0.11 4.40
C ALA A 489 23.01 -0.67 5.56
N ASN A 490 24.28 -0.28 5.66
CA ASN A 490 25.24 -0.78 6.68
C ASN A 490 24.76 -0.55 8.13
N LEU A 491 24.08 0.57 8.37
CA LEU A 491 23.51 0.95 9.66
C LEU A 491 22.07 0.42 9.90
N GLU A 492 21.51 -0.30 8.92
CA GLU A 492 20.14 -0.87 8.96
C GLU A 492 19.05 0.17 9.30
N ILE A 493 19.12 1.33 8.63
CA ILE A 493 18.22 2.45 8.91
C ILE A 493 16.79 2.16 8.49
N PHE A 494 16.60 1.61 7.28
CA PHE A 494 15.28 1.37 6.65
C PHE A 494 15.04 -0.08 6.17
N GLN A 495 15.99 -0.99 6.42
CA GLN A 495 15.87 -2.44 6.25
C GLN A 495 16.93 -3.15 7.09
N ASN A 496 16.63 -4.35 7.58
CA ASN A 496 17.67 -5.26 8.08
C ASN A 496 18.37 -5.99 6.92
N SER A 497 19.51 -6.62 7.20
CA SER A 497 20.29 -7.41 6.22
C SER A 497 19.88 -8.88 6.12
N TYR A 498 18.81 -9.31 6.80
CA TYR A 498 18.40 -10.71 6.92
C TYR A 498 17.23 -11.09 6.00
N ASP A 499 16.13 -10.33 6.07
CA ASP A 499 14.93 -10.51 5.24
C ASP A 499 14.52 -9.23 4.47
N GLY A 500 15.26 -8.13 4.66
CA GLY A 500 14.95 -6.83 4.07
C GLY A 500 13.75 -6.12 4.74
N GLY A 501 13.20 -6.70 5.81
CA GLY A 501 12.08 -6.17 6.57
C GLY A 501 12.45 -4.98 7.46
N ILE A 502 11.42 -4.40 8.10
CA ILE A 502 11.55 -3.25 8.99
C ILE A 502 11.89 -3.63 10.44
N GLU A 503 11.71 -4.89 10.85
CA GLU A 503 12.04 -5.31 12.20
C GLU A 503 13.57 -5.32 12.42
N GLY A 504 13.99 -4.86 13.60
CA GLY A 504 15.41 -4.61 13.93
C GLY A 504 15.98 -3.28 13.40
N THR A 505 15.25 -2.50 12.60
CA THR A 505 15.77 -1.26 12.00
C THR A 505 15.76 -0.05 12.94
N VAL A 506 16.66 0.90 12.69
CA VAL A 506 16.70 2.18 13.42
C VAL A 506 15.39 2.97 13.21
N PHE A 507 14.80 2.95 12.00
CA PHE A 507 13.49 3.55 11.77
C PHE A 507 12.40 2.94 12.67
N LYS A 508 12.32 1.61 12.76
CA LYS A 508 11.34 0.89 13.60
C LYS A 508 11.50 1.20 15.09
N LEU A 509 12.72 1.41 15.57
CA LEU A 509 13.01 1.78 16.96
C LEU A 509 12.55 3.21 17.29
N LEU A 510 12.81 4.16 16.37
CA LEU A 510 12.64 5.59 16.65
C LEU A 510 11.30 6.18 16.21
N ALA A 511 10.64 5.64 15.17
CA ALA A 511 9.41 6.17 14.58
C ALA A 511 8.17 5.95 15.46
N ASN A 512 8.11 6.68 16.58
CA ASN A 512 7.05 6.61 17.59
C ASN A 512 5.89 7.59 17.33
N SER A 513 5.91 8.32 16.21
CA SER A 513 4.82 9.18 15.74
C SER A 513 3.52 8.39 15.53
N ILE A 514 2.40 9.06 15.76
CA ILE A 514 1.07 8.46 15.89
C ILE A 514 0.36 8.45 14.53
N THR A 515 0.34 9.60 13.86
CA THR A 515 -0.36 9.84 12.60
C THR A 515 0.42 9.28 11.40
N PRO A 516 -0.25 8.87 10.30
CA PRO A 516 0.44 8.41 9.09
C PRO A 516 1.35 9.48 8.46
N PHE A 517 0.89 10.74 8.40
CA PHE A 517 1.67 11.86 7.86
C PHE A 517 2.86 12.24 8.77
N GLY A 518 2.70 12.19 10.10
CA GLY A 518 3.81 12.33 11.05
C GLY A 518 4.88 11.25 10.87
N LYS A 519 4.48 9.98 10.67
CA LYS A 519 5.41 8.88 10.34
C LYS A 519 6.13 9.10 9.00
N ARG A 520 5.45 9.61 7.97
CA ARG A 520 6.05 9.99 6.67
C ARG A 520 7.08 11.11 6.83
N LEU A 521 6.75 12.17 7.58
CA LEU A 521 7.68 13.25 7.89
C LEU A 521 8.88 12.76 8.72
N PHE A 522 8.66 11.90 9.72
CA PHE A 522 9.73 11.31 10.53
C PHE A 522 10.71 10.50 9.68
N LYS A 523 10.21 9.72 8.70
CA LYS A 523 11.08 9.06 7.71
C LYS A 523 11.94 10.07 6.95
N ARG A 524 11.36 11.20 6.51
CA ARG A 524 12.08 12.29 5.82
C ARG A 524 13.14 12.95 6.70
N TRP A 525 12.90 13.10 8.00
CA TRP A 525 13.90 13.56 8.98
C TRP A 525 15.02 12.53 9.18
N LEU A 526 14.72 11.22 9.23
CA LEU A 526 15.73 10.17 9.38
C LEU A 526 16.62 10.00 8.14
N CYS A 527 16.12 10.27 6.93
CA CYS A 527 16.96 10.39 5.73
C CYS A 527 17.91 11.59 5.80
N HIS A 528 17.48 12.68 6.44
CA HIS A 528 18.13 14.00 6.39
C HIS A 528 18.21 14.65 7.79
N PRO A 529 19.05 14.13 8.72
CA PRO A 529 19.29 14.78 10.01
C PRO A 529 19.88 16.18 9.83
N LEU A 530 19.73 17.06 10.82
CA LEU A 530 20.15 18.46 10.72
C LEU A 530 21.68 18.61 10.88
N ARG A 531 22.24 19.66 10.29
CA ARG A 531 23.66 20.03 10.48
C ARG A 531 23.85 21.26 11.38
N GLN A 532 22.90 22.19 11.40
CA GLN A 532 23.07 23.47 12.08
C GLN A 532 22.87 23.35 13.60
N PRO A 533 23.81 23.84 14.44
CA PRO A 533 23.71 23.73 15.90
C PRO A 533 22.44 24.38 16.47
N LYS A 534 21.96 25.47 15.86
CA LYS A 534 20.74 26.16 16.27
C LYS A 534 19.52 25.26 16.08
N ASP A 535 19.29 24.80 14.85
CA ASP A 535 18.09 24.05 14.46
C ASP A 535 17.97 22.71 15.24
N ILE A 536 19.11 22.09 15.56
CA ILE A 536 19.16 20.90 16.42
C ILE A 536 18.74 21.25 17.86
N ASN A 537 19.21 22.38 18.42
CA ASN A 537 18.81 22.82 19.75
C ASN A 537 17.35 23.27 19.83
N ASP A 538 16.83 23.98 18.82
CA ASP A 538 15.41 24.35 18.72
C ASP A 538 14.49 23.10 18.75
N ARG A 539 14.94 21.98 18.15
CA ARG A 539 14.28 20.67 18.27
C ARG A 539 14.48 20.01 19.64
N LEU A 540 15.69 20.01 20.20
CA LEU A 540 15.97 19.44 21.52
C LEU A 540 15.15 20.12 22.62
N ASP A 541 14.95 21.43 22.52
CA ASP A 541 14.11 22.19 23.46
C ASP A 541 12.62 21.81 23.33
N ALA A 542 12.13 21.59 22.10
CA ALA A 542 10.79 21.08 21.87
C ALA A 542 10.60 19.65 22.43
N VAL A 543 11.59 18.78 22.21
CA VAL A 543 11.62 17.42 22.75
C VAL A 543 11.67 17.43 24.27
N GLU A 544 12.50 18.27 24.88
CA GLU A 544 12.59 18.40 26.34
C GLU A 544 11.31 18.92 26.99
N ASP A 545 10.65 19.92 26.40
CA ASP A 545 9.35 20.41 26.91
C ASP A 545 8.29 19.31 26.86
N LEU A 546 8.21 18.57 25.75
CA LEU A 546 7.30 17.44 25.57
C LEU A 546 7.61 16.24 26.49
N MET A 547 8.87 16.05 26.90
CA MET A 547 9.26 15.03 27.89
C MET A 547 8.91 15.46 29.32
N LYS A 548 9.05 16.75 29.66
CA LYS A 548 8.75 17.30 31.00
C LYS A 548 7.25 17.43 31.24
N LEU A 549 6.50 17.89 30.23
CA LEU A 549 5.05 18.05 30.27
C LEU A 549 4.36 16.78 29.75
N TRP A 550 4.63 15.63 30.37
CA TRP A 550 4.15 14.34 29.88
C TRP A 550 2.62 14.21 29.87
N ASP A 551 1.90 14.91 30.74
CA ASP A 551 0.43 14.98 30.70
C ASP A 551 -0.08 15.75 29.47
N LEU A 552 0.63 16.80 29.04
CA LEU A 552 0.35 17.54 27.81
C LEU A 552 0.60 16.65 26.59
N HIS A 553 1.75 15.96 26.55
CA HIS A 553 2.05 14.94 25.52
C HIS A 553 0.95 13.88 25.47
N SER A 554 0.58 13.31 26.61
CA SER A 554 -0.44 12.27 26.74
C SER A 554 -1.86 12.76 26.38
N SER A 555 -2.16 14.04 26.57
CA SER A 555 -3.43 14.66 26.17
C SER A 555 -3.49 14.84 24.65
N VAL A 556 -2.47 15.46 24.06
CA VAL A 556 -2.36 15.65 22.61
C VAL A 556 -2.30 14.30 21.89
N ALA A 557 -1.56 13.32 22.40
CA ALA A 557 -1.43 11.99 21.82
C ALA A 557 -2.78 11.26 21.68
N LYS A 558 -3.71 11.46 22.62
CA LYS A 558 -5.08 10.91 22.55
C LYS A 558 -5.90 11.53 21.41
N GLN A 559 -5.69 12.81 21.10
CA GLN A 559 -6.34 13.49 19.98
C GLN A 559 -5.69 13.12 18.64
N LEU A 560 -4.35 13.00 18.59
CA LEU A 560 -3.63 12.55 17.39
C LEU A 560 -3.98 11.09 17.02
N ALA A 561 -4.25 10.24 18.00
CA ALA A 561 -4.59 8.83 17.78
C ALA A 561 -5.97 8.61 17.14
N SER A 562 -6.84 9.62 17.15
CA SER A 562 -8.15 9.62 16.50
C SER A 562 -8.20 10.44 15.20
N LEU A 563 -7.11 11.15 14.84
CA LEU A 563 -7.01 11.79 13.53
C LEU A 563 -6.89 10.76 12.40
N PRO A 564 -7.61 10.93 11.29
CA PRO A 564 -7.40 10.12 10.08
C PRO A 564 -6.19 10.61 9.28
N ASP A 565 -5.86 9.92 8.18
CA ASP A 565 -4.82 10.35 7.24
C ASP A 565 -5.28 11.57 6.41
N LEU A 566 -5.26 12.76 7.03
CA LEU A 566 -5.74 14.03 6.46
C LEU A 566 -5.02 14.38 5.15
N GLU A 567 -3.71 14.16 5.06
CA GLU A 567 -2.90 14.41 3.86
C GLU A 567 -3.43 13.61 2.65
N ARG A 568 -3.71 12.31 2.84
CA ARG A 568 -4.30 11.46 1.78
C ARG A 568 -5.77 11.76 1.53
N LEU A 569 -6.51 12.22 2.54
CA LEU A 569 -7.90 12.64 2.37
C LEU A 569 -8.02 13.92 1.54
N MET A 570 -7.16 14.93 1.75
CA MET A 570 -7.10 16.13 0.92
C MET A 570 -6.96 15.80 -0.57
N SER A 571 -6.01 14.92 -0.92
CA SER A 571 -5.82 14.47 -2.32
C SER A 571 -7.07 13.79 -2.91
N ARG A 572 -7.84 13.03 -2.11
CA ARG A 572 -9.13 12.46 -2.55
C ARG A 572 -10.28 13.47 -2.65
N ILE A 573 -10.23 14.55 -1.88
CA ILE A 573 -11.21 15.66 -2.00
C ILE A 573 -10.95 16.43 -3.28
N HIS A 574 -9.69 16.79 -3.54
CA HIS A 574 -9.24 17.48 -4.76
C HIS A 574 -9.64 16.72 -6.04
N SER A 575 -9.34 15.41 -6.10
CA SER A 575 -9.76 14.54 -7.23
C SER A 575 -11.28 14.32 -7.32
N GLY A 576 -12.06 14.73 -6.31
CA GLY A 576 -13.51 14.54 -6.24
C GLY A 576 -13.97 13.08 -6.19
N ARG A 577 -13.06 12.14 -5.92
CA ARG A 577 -13.32 10.68 -5.83
C ARG A 577 -13.73 10.23 -4.41
N ILE A 578 -13.57 11.09 -3.40
CA ILE A 578 -13.85 10.78 -1.99
C ILE A 578 -15.32 10.39 -1.74
N LYS A 579 -15.52 9.38 -0.88
CA LYS A 579 -16.85 8.96 -0.39
C LYS A 579 -17.34 9.94 0.68
N VAL A 580 -18.63 10.30 0.67
CA VAL A 580 -19.21 11.28 1.63
C VAL A 580 -18.85 11.00 3.09
N LYS A 581 -18.80 9.73 3.51
CA LYS A 581 -18.39 9.36 4.88
C LYS A 581 -16.93 9.70 5.20
N GLU A 582 -16.02 9.57 4.23
CA GLU A 582 -14.61 9.94 4.37
C GLU A 582 -14.43 11.47 4.40
N PHE A 583 -15.22 12.21 3.60
CA PHE A 583 -15.20 13.68 3.62
C PHE A 583 -15.64 14.28 4.96
N LEU A 584 -16.74 13.78 5.54
CA LEU A 584 -17.21 14.22 6.86
C LEU A 584 -16.15 13.98 7.95
N LEU A 585 -15.47 12.82 7.89
CA LEU A 585 -14.38 12.45 8.80
C LEU A 585 -13.10 13.28 8.56
N ALA A 586 -12.88 13.80 7.34
CA ALA A 586 -11.84 14.80 7.09
C ALA A 586 -12.18 16.15 7.78
N LEU A 587 -13.40 16.66 7.62
CA LEU A 587 -13.85 17.89 8.28
C LEU A 587 -13.78 17.79 9.82
N GLU A 588 -14.21 16.66 10.39
CA GLU A 588 -14.10 16.36 11.81
C GLU A 588 -12.62 16.32 12.25
N GLY A 589 -11.76 15.64 11.50
CA GLY A 589 -10.31 15.60 11.74
C GLY A 589 -9.67 16.99 11.72
N PHE A 590 -10.03 17.87 10.78
CA PHE A 590 -9.55 19.27 10.78
C PHE A 590 -10.00 20.02 12.03
N ARG A 591 -11.26 19.93 12.44
CA ARG A 591 -11.73 20.54 13.71
C ARG A 591 -10.99 19.97 14.94
N MET A 592 -10.56 18.71 14.90
CA MET A 592 -9.73 18.11 15.96
C MET A 592 -8.29 18.63 15.97
N THR A 593 -7.71 19.06 14.84
CA THR A 593 -6.38 19.71 14.84
C THR A 593 -6.39 21.05 15.58
N GLU A 594 -7.49 21.80 15.52
CA GLU A 594 -7.65 23.04 16.27
C GLU A 594 -7.75 22.78 17.79
N ASN A 595 -8.44 21.71 18.21
CA ASN A 595 -8.43 21.27 19.61
C ASN A 595 -7.02 20.92 20.12
N VAL A 596 -6.19 20.26 19.30
CA VAL A 596 -4.78 19.98 19.63
C VAL A 596 -3.99 21.27 19.87
N ILE A 597 -4.15 22.27 18.99
CA ILE A 597 -3.46 23.56 19.10
C ILE A 597 -3.98 24.37 20.29
N ASN A 598 -5.27 24.27 20.63
CA ASN A 598 -5.83 24.95 21.81
C ASN A 598 -5.32 24.35 23.13
N ILE A 599 -5.19 23.02 23.22
CA ILE A 599 -4.52 22.34 24.35
C ILE A 599 -3.05 22.81 24.50
N LEU A 600 -2.34 23.04 23.40
CA LEU A 600 -0.99 23.61 23.41
C LEU A 600 -0.97 25.09 23.83
N LYS A 601 -1.93 25.92 23.37
CA LYS A 601 -2.08 27.32 23.78
C LYS A 601 -2.30 27.48 25.29
N GLU A 602 -3.16 26.65 25.89
CA GLU A 602 -3.37 26.62 27.35
C GLU A 602 -2.07 26.39 28.13
N SER A 603 -1.15 25.61 27.55
CA SER A 603 0.15 25.28 28.14
C SER A 603 1.31 26.17 27.66
N GLN A 604 1.08 27.13 26.75
CA GLN A 604 2.14 27.89 26.07
C GLN A 604 3.03 28.68 27.05
N SER A 605 2.50 29.10 28.20
CA SER A 605 3.24 29.76 29.28
C SER A 605 4.24 28.86 30.03
N GLN A 606 4.18 27.55 29.84
CA GLN A 606 5.09 26.56 30.44
C GLN A 606 6.15 26.06 29.45
N LEU A 607 5.94 26.28 28.15
CA LEU A 607 6.87 25.94 27.08
C LEU A 607 8.04 26.92 27.06
N LYS A 608 9.23 26.42 26.72
CA LYS A 608 10.46 27.18 26.48
C LYS A 608 10.87 27.14 25.01
N SER A 609 10.41 26.13 24.28
CA SER A 609 10.72 25.95 22.87
C SER A 609 10.10 27.06 22.00
N ASN A 610 10.98 27.79 21.32
CA ASN A 610 10.61 28.71 20.24
C ASN A 610 9.87 27.97 19.11
N LEU A 611 10.23 26.71 18.84
CA LEU A 611 9.68 25.91 17.74
C LEU A 611 8.21 25.57 17.96
N ILE A 612 7.84 25.08 19.15
CA ILE A 612 6.42 24.79 19.46
C ILE A 612 5.63 26.10 19.56
N SER A 613 6.22 27.17 20.11
CA SER A 613 5.58 28.49 20.16
C SER A 613 5.28 29.04 18.76
N GLN A 614 6.22 28.93 17.82
CA GLN A 614 6.00 29.32 16.42
C GLN A 614 4.92 28.46 15.73
N MET A 615 4.84 27.15 16.03
CA MET A 615 3.76 26.29 15.52
C MET A 615 2.39 26.71 16.04
N ILE A 616 2.29 27.19 17.29
CA ILE A 616 1.05 27.72 17.88
C ILE A 616 0.66 29.05 17.23
N ASP A 617 1.62 29.96 17.10
CA ASP A 617 1.39 31.34 16.66
C ASP A 617 1.15 31.45 15.14
N GLN A 618 1.71 30.52 14.34
CA GLN A 618 1.53 30.45 12.89
C GLN A 618 0.37 29.54 12.45
N PHE A 619 -0.29 28.83 13.37
CA PHE A 619 -1.39 27.94 13.01
C PHE A 619 -2.58 28.74 12.44
N PRO A 620 -3.05 28.43 11.22
CA PRO A 620 -4.10 29.22 10.59
C PRO A 620 -5.46 29.01 11.28
N ASN A 621 -6.26 30.07 11.36
CA ASN A 621 -7.63 29.99 11.85
C ASN A 621 -8.52 29.33 10.78
N ILE A 622 -8.98 28.11 11.04
CA ILE A 622 -9.76 27.29 10.10
C ILE A 622 -11.26 27.25 10.41
N ASP A 623 -11.67 27.63 11.63
CA ASP A 623 -13.05 27.53 12.08
C ASP A 623 -14.05 28.28 11.17
N PRO A 624 -13.76 29.50 10.66
CA PRO A 624 -14.64 30.19 9.70
C PRO A 624 -14.84 29.44 8.37
N ILE A 625 -13.83 28.68 7.93
CA ILE A 625 -13.88 27.90 6.68
C ILE A 625 -14.71 26.64 6.91
N LEU A 626 -14.52 25.98 8.05
CA LEU A 626 -15.30 24.81 8.47
C LEU A 626 -16.78 25.17 8.69
N ASP A 627 -17.07 26.31 9.31
CA ASP A 627 -18.45 26.74 9.55
C ASP A 627 -19.16 27.22 8.27
N ASP A 628 -18.45 27.85 7.30
CA ASP A 628 -19.03 28.14 5.98
C ASP A 628 -19.36 26.84 5.21
N LEU A 629 -18.43 25.87 5.17
CA LEU A 629 -18.66 24.54 4.59
C LEU A 629 -19.86 23.83 5.24
N ASN A 630 -19.91 23.81 6.58
CA ASN A 630 -21.04 23.29 7.36
C ASN A 630 -22.32 24.13 7.15
N SER A 631 -22.24 25.34 6.60
CA SER A 631 -23.41 26.17 6.26
C SER A 631 -24.14 25.65 5.02
N LEU A 632 -23.43 25.05 4.06
CA LEU A 632 -23.93 24.72 2.71
C LEU A 632 -24.89 23.52 2.68
N PHE A 633 -24.59 22.46 3.44
CA PHE A 633 -25.25 21.16 3.30
C PHE A 633 -25.76 20.58 4.64
N ILE A 634 -26.59 19.54 4.55
CA ILE A 634 -26.89 18.61 5.64
C ILE A 634 -26.67 17.18 5.17
N THR A 635 -26.42 16.27 6.12
CA THR A 635 -26.29 14.84 5.80
C THR A 635 -27.63 14.13 5.99
N ALA A 636 -28.11 13.44 4.96
CA ALA A 636 -29.34 12.66 5.00
C ALA A 636 -29.12 11.27 4.38
N ASP A 637 -29.88 10.27 4.82
CA ASP A 637 -29.93 8.97 4.14
C ASP A 637 -30.86 9.07 2.93
N VAL A 638 -30.28 8.94 1.73
CA VAL A 638 -31.00 9.04 0.45
C VAL A 638 -31.04 7.64 -0.19
N ASP A 639 -32.23 7.22 -0.65
CA ASP A 639 -32.38 6.01 -1.44
C ASP A 639 -31.79 6.21 -2.85
N MET A 640 -30.61 5.62 -3.07
CA MET A 640 -29.83 5.61 -4.31
C MET A 640 -29.76 4.16 -4.82
N ASP A 641 -30.15 3.89 -6.06
CA ASP A 641 -30.12 2.53 -6.65
C ASP A 641 -30.76 1.42 -5.76
N TYR A 642 -31.84 1.78 -5.08
CA TYR A 642 -32.59 0.96 -4.11
C TYR A 642 -31.76 0.56 -2.87
N GLN A 643 -30.83 1.41 -2.44
CA GLN A 643 -30.05 1.28 -1.21
C GLN A 643 -29.98 2.64 -0.50
N LYS A 644 -30.11 2.65 0.84
CA LYS A 644 -29.91 3.86 1.64
C LYS A 644 -28.44 4.22 1.70
N VAL A 645 -28.10 5.41 1.24
CA VAL A 645 -26.74 5.96 1.24
C VAL A 645 -26.75 7.31 1.95
N LYS A 646 -25.91 7.47 2.97
CA LYS A 646 -25.70 8.76 3.63
C LYS A 646 -25.03 9.71 2.64
N ALA A 647 -25.77 10.73 2.21
CA ALA A 647 -25.40 11.70 1.20
C ALA A 647 -25.41 13.14 1.75
N MET A 648 -24.78 14.06 1.04
CA MET A 648 -24.90 15.50 1.29
C MET A 648 -26.02 16.06 0.40
N ILE A 649 -26.95 16.80 0.99
CA ILE A 649 -27.99 17.55 0.27
C ILE A 649 -27.92 19.03 0.67
N PRO A 650 -28.32 19.97 -0.20
CA PRO A 650 -28.39 21.38 0.17
C PRO A 650 -29.30 21.61 1.37
N LYS A 651 -29.04 22.67 2.14
CA LYS A 651 -30.07 23.18 3.06
C LYS A 651 -31.20 23.81 2.23
N SER A 652 -32.45 23.61 2.65
CA SER A 652 -33.60 24.18 1.94
C SER A 652 -33.50 25.71 1.88
N GLY A 653 -33.83 26.31 0.73
CA GLY A 653 -33.65 27.74 0.47
C GLY A 653 -32.22 28.17 0.18
N LYS A 654 -31.24 27.25 0.10
CA LYS A 654 -29.87 27.55 -0.39
C LYS A 654 -29.65 27.13 -1.85
N ASN A 655 -30.57 26.39 -2.48
CA ASN A 655 -30.41 25.95 -3.86
C ASN A 655 -31.77 25.75 -4.57
N GLU A 656 -32.12 26.69 -5.44
CA GLU A 656 -33.42 26.71 -6.14
C GLU A 656 -33.67 25.43 -6.95
N ALA A 657 -32.65 24.90 -7.66
CA ALA A 657 -32.79 23.70 -8.48
C ALA A 657 -33.05 22.42 -7.65
N TRP A 658 -32.52 22.35 -6.42
CA TRP A 658 -32.86 21.25 -5.50
C TRP A 658 -34.29 21.37 -4.98
N ASP A 659 -34.69 22.56 -4.53
CA ASP A 659 -36.03 22.80 -4.00
C ASP A 659 -37.09 22.56 -5.11
N ASP A 660 -36.81 22.93 -6.37
CA ASP A 660 -37.66 22.62 -7.53
C ASP A 660 -37.79 21.12 -7.85
N ILE A 661 -36.70 20.35 -7.76
CA ILE A 661 -36.75 18.88 -7.92
C ILE A 661 -37.62 18.24 -6.83
N MET A 662 -37.48 18.71 -5.58
CA MET A 662 -38.29 18.23 -4.46
C MET A 662 -39.77 18.61 -4.62
N ASN A 663 -40.07 19.84 -5.04
CA ASN A 663 -41.44 20.28 -5.36
C ASN A 663 -42.10 19.41 -6.44
N GLN A 664 -41.36 19.00 -7.48
CA GLN A 664 -41.86 18.11 -8.53
C GLN A 664 -42.10 16.67 -8.01
N ILE A 665 -41.18 16.15 -7.18
CA ILE A 665 -41.33 14.84 -6.53
C ILE A 665 -42.59 14.82 -5.66
N ASP A 666 -42.80 15.84 -4.83
CA ASP A 666 -43.99 15.97 -3.97
C ASP A 666 -45.27 16.13 -4.79
N ALA A 667 -45.23 16.86 -5.91
CA ALA A 667 -46.38 16.97 -6.82
C ALA A 667 -46.78 15.61 -7.40
N VAL A 668 -45.84 14.77 -7.83
CA VAL A 668 -46.11 13.42 -8.33
C VAL A 668 -46.58 12.48 -7.22
N GLN A 669 -46.03 12.58 -6.00
CA GLN A 669 -46.54 11.83 -4.84
C GLN A 669 -47.98 12.21 -4.48
N ASN A 670 -48.35 13.49 -4.57
CA ASN A 670 -49.73 13.95 -4.39
C ASN A 670 -50.67 13.44 -5.50
N GLN A 671 -50.19 13.25 -6.72
CA GLN A 671 -50.95 12.59 -7.79
C GLN A 671 -51.19 11.09 -7.47
N PHE A 672 -50.17 10.35 -7.01
CA PHE A 672 -50.34 8.97 -6.55
C PHE A 672 -51.37 8.87 -5.41
N GLN A 673 -51.28 9.76 -4.40
CA GLN A 673 -52.21 9.84 -3.27
C GLN A 673 -53.66 10.08 -3.74
N SER A 674 -53.84 11.00 -4.69
CA SER A 674 -55.13 11.31 -5.31
C SER A 674 -55.69 10.13 -6.11
N HIS A 675 -54.83 9.44 -6.87
CA HIS A 675 -55.20 8.25 -7.63
C HIS A 675 -55.64 7.09 -6.72
N LEU A 676 -54.90 6.82 -5.63
CA LEU A 676 -55.25 5.80 -4.64
C LEU A 676 -56.63 6.05 -4.02
N ASN A 677 -56.93 7.31 -3.70
CA ASN A 677 -58.23 7.73 -3.19
C ASN A 677 -59.37 7.60 -4.22
N SER A 678 -59.06 7.67 -5.52
CA SER A 678 -60.01 7.32 -6.60
C SER A 678 -60.23 5.81 -6.68
N LEU A 679 -59.17 5.01 -6.72
CA LEU A 679 -59.22 3.54 -6.79
C LEU A 679 -60.02 2.93 -5.62
N LYS A 680 -59.81 3.41 -4.39
CA LYS A 680 -60.56 2.98 -3.20
C LYS A 680 -62.07 3.19 -3.34
N LYS A 681 -62.49 4.29 -3.98
CA LYS A 681 -63.91 4.58 -4.27
C LYS A 681 -64.44 3.70 -5.40
N GLN A 682 -63.69 3.58 -6.50
CA GLN A 682 -64.09 2.82 -7.69
C GLN A 682 -64.25 1.33 -7.41
N LEU A 683 -63.28 0.72 -6.73
CA LEU A 683 -63.27 -0.71 -6.37
C LEU A 683 -63.99 -1.00 -5.04
N LYS A 684 -64.53 0.03 -4.37
CA LYS A 684 -65.26 -0.05 -3.08
C LYS A 684 -64.49 -0.80 -1.99
N CYS A 685 -63.16 -0.74 -2.01
CA CYS A 685 -62.28 -1.54 -1.18
C CYS A 685 -61.26 -0.63 -0.46
N PRO A 686 -61.41 -0.37 0.84
CA PRO A 686 -60.57 0.61 1.56
C PRO A 686 -59.15 0.09 1.85
N SER A 687 -58.95 -1.23 1.81
CA SER A 687 -57.68 -1.93 2.09
C SER A 687 -56.71 -1.98 0.89
N ILE A 688 -57.05 -1.35 -0.23
CA ILE A 688 -56.10 -1.16 -1.34
C ILE A 688 -54.97 -0.24 -0.88
N LEU A 689 -53.73 -0.64 -1.13
CA LEU A 689 -52.52 0.12 -0.80
C LEU A 689 -51.53 0.04 -1.96
N TYR A 690 -50.63 1.01 -2.04
CA TYR A 690 -49.41 0.85 -2.84
C TYR A 690 -48.36 0.09 -2.04
N ARG A 691 -47.55 -0.74 -2.70
CA ARG A 691 -46.38 -1.38 -2.13
C ARG A 691 -45.25 -1.48 -3.14
N ASP A 692 -44.03 -1.33 -2.64
CA ASP A 692 -42.81 -1.47 -3.43
C ASP A 692 -42.22 -2.87 -3.26
N LEU A 693 -41.76 -3.47 -4.37
CA LEU A 693 -40.95 -4.69 -4.34
C LEU A 693 -39.74 -4.54 -5.24
N GLY A 694 -38.60 -4.18 -4.62
CA GLY A 694 -37.34 -3.95 -5.33
C GLY A 694 -37.49 -2.86 -6.39
N LYS A 695 -37.38 -3.25 -7.67
CA LYS A 695 -37.42 -2.31 -8.81
C LYS A 695 -38.84 -1.88 -9.21
N ASP A 696 -39.86 -2.63 -8.79
CA ASP A 696 -41.24 -2.41 -9.18
C ASP A 696 -42.01 -1.78 -8.02
N ILE A 697 -41.94 -0.45 -8.01
CA ILE A 697 -42.54 0.46 -7.03
C ILE A 697 -44.02 0.77 -7.34
N TYR A 698 -44.75 1.29 -6.35
CA TYR A 698 -46.17 1.65 -6.40
C TYR A 698 -47.08 0.57 -7.02
N GLN A 699 -46.83 -0.72 -6.72
CA GLN A 699 -47.74 -1.78 -7.12
C GLN A 699 -49.05 -1.69 -6.32
N ILE A 700 -50.20 -1.74 -6.99
CA ILE A 700 -51.52 -1.73 -6.36
C ILE A 700 -51.77 -3.11 -5.73
N GLU A 701 -51.70 -3.23 -4.40
CA GLU A 701 -52.09 -4.47 -3.70
C GLU A 701 -53.62 -4.58 -3.60
N VAL A 702 -54.18 -5.69 -4.11
CA VAL A 702 -55.63 -5.96 -4.13
C VAL A 702 -55.93 -7.34 -3.53
N PRO A 703 -56.90 -7.46 -2.59
CA PRO A 703 -57.34 -8.75 -2.06
C PRO A 703 -57.90 -9.68 -3.13
N LYS A 704 -57.52 -10.97 -3.08
CA LYS A 704 -58.12 -12.00 -3.94
C LYS A 704 -59.62 -12.12 -3.68
N GLY A 705 -60.42 -11.79 -4.69
CA GLY A 705 -61.89 -11.73 -4.61
C GLY A 705 -62.47 -10.40 -5.10
N VAL A 706 -61.66 -9.33 -5.12
CA VAL A 706 -62.06 -8.05 -5.75
C VAL A 706 -61.84 -8.13 -7.26
N SER A 707 -62.84 -7.75 -8.05
CA SER A 707 -62.73 -7.69 -9.51
C SER A 707 -62.04 -6.41 -9.96
N VAL A 708 -60.85 -6.52 -10.56
CA VAL A 708 -60.13 -5.41 -11.20
C VAL A 708 -60.52 -5.24 -12.68
N PRO A 709 -60.26 -4.07 -13.29
CA PRO A 709 -60.37 -3.88 -14.75
C PRO A 709 -59.46 -4.82 -15.56
N ARG A 710 -59.81 -5.08 -16.83
CA ARG A 710 -59.12 -6.06 -17.70
C ARG A 710 -57.87 -5.52 -18.39
N ASP A 711 -57.72 -4.20 -18.40
CA ASP A 711 -56.63 -3.41 -18.95
C ASP A 711 -55.42 -3.31 -18.00
N TRP A 712 -55.57 -3.77 -16.75
CA TRP A 712 -54.51 -3.75 -15.73
C TRP A 712 -53.46 -4.84 -15.96
N ILE A 713 -52.19 -4.48 -15.79
CA ILE A 713 -51.05 -5.38 -15.92
C ILE A 713 -50.78 -6.03 -14.56
N GLN A 714 -50.89 -7.36 -14.47
CA GLN A 714 -50.58 -8.12 -13.25
C GLN A 714 -49.06 -8.27 -13.09
N MET A 715 -48.51 -7.74 -12.00
CA MET A 715 -47.08 -7.69 -11.72
C MET A 715 -46.60 -8.86 -10.86
N SER A 716 -47.33 -9.16 -9.77
CA SER A 716 -47.01 -10.28 -8.88
C SER A 716 -48.25 -10.80 -8.14
N THR A 717 -48.12 -11.92 -7.43
CA THR A 717 -49.21 -12.54 -6.67
C THR A 717 -48.65 -13.35 -5.51
N THR A 718 -49.22 -13.14 -4.32
CA THR A 718 -48.91 -13.85 -3.07
C THR A 718 -50.06 -14.81 -2.76
N SER A 719 -49.99 -15.58 -1.66
CA SER A 719 -51.11 -16.43 -1.20
C SER A 719 -52.45 -15.67 -1.07
N LYS A 720 -52.43 -14.49 -0.43
CA LYS A 720 -53.62 -13.67 -0.08
C LYS A 720 -53.95 -12.50 -1.03
N LEU A 721 -52.96 -12.00 -1.77
CA LEU A 721 -53.03 -10.73 -2.52
C LEU A 721 -52.59 -10.89 -3.98
N ASN A 722 -53.17 -10.09 -4.88
CA ASN A 722 -52.68 -9.88 -6.25
C ASN A 722 -52.13 -8.44 -6.37
N ARG A 723 -51.15 -8.23 -7.26
CA ARG A 723 -50.54 -6.90 -7.48
C ARG A 723 -50.59 -6.47 -8.93
N TYR A 724 -50.92 -5.20 -9.17
CA TYR A 724 -51.16 -4.65 -10.51
C TYR A 724 -50.53 -3.27 -10.71
N TRP A 725 -50.33 -2.90 -11.98
CA TRP A 725 -50.24 -1.53 -12.47
C TRP A 725 -51.37 -1.28 -13.48
N ASP A 726 -52.05 -0.14 -13.36
CA ASP A 726 -52.91 0.40 -14.42
C ASP A 726 -52.12 1.32 -15.36
N SER A 727 -52.79 1.94 -16.34
CA SER A 727 -52.16 2.90 -17.25
C SER A 727 -51.69 4.18 -16.52
N THR A 728 -52.40 4.64 -15.50
CA THR A 728 -52.07 5.85 -14.72
C THR A 728 -50.82 5.61 -13.88
N VAL A 729 -50.79 4.56 -13.05
CA VAL A 729 -49.62 4.20 -12.24
C VAL A 729 -48.43 3.89 -13.12
N LYS A 730 -48.59 3.23 -14.27
CA LYS A 730 -47.47 2.97 -15.19
C LYS A 730 -46.80 4.25 -15.69
N ASN A 731 -47.59 5.30 -15.97
CA ASN A 731 -47.05 6.60 -16.41
C ASN A 731 -46.39 7.34 -15.23
N LEU A 732 -47.09 7.47 -14.10
CA LEU A 732 -46.58 8.13 -12.89
C LEU A 732 -45.31 7.45 -12.35
N VAL A 733 -45.18 6.12 -12.48
CA VAL A 733 -43.96 5.37 -12.10
C VAL A 733 -42.81 5.61 -13.09
N SER A 734 -43.07 5.93 -14.36
CA SER A 734 -42.01 6.37 -15.29
C SER A 734 -41.53 7.77 -14.90
N GLU A 735 -42.45 8.72 -14.74
CA GLU A 735 -42.18 10.10 -14.35
C GLU A 735 -41.45 10.19 -12.99
N TYR A 736 -41.91 9.46 -11.99
CA TYR A 736 -41.27 9.40 -10.66
C TYR A 736 -39.88 8.76 -10.71
N LYS A 737 -39.66 7.74 -11.56
CA LYS A 737 -38.32 7.15 -11.76
C LYS A 737 -37.39 8.10 -12.53
N GLU A 738 -37.92 8.88 -13.46
CA GLU A 738 -37.19 9.90 -14.21
C GLU A 738 -36.79 11.05 -13.26
N LEU A 739 -37.69 11.55 -12.40
CA LEU A 739 -37.39 12.52 -11.33
C LEU A 739 -36.39 12.00 -10.28
N LEU A 740 -36.51 10.74 -9.84
CA LEU A 740 -35.55 10.14 -8.91
C LEU A 740 -34.15 10.04 -9.50
N GLU A 741 -34.01 9.73 -10.79
CA GLU A 741 -32.70 9.72 -11.46
C GLU A 741 -32.09 11.13 -11.50
N THR A 742 -32.87 12.15 -11.88
CA THR A 742 -32.45 13.56 -11.86
C THR A 742 -32.02 14.00 -10.46
N LYS A 743 -32.77 13.66 -9.41
CA LYS A 743 -32.40 13.91 -8.00
C LYS A 743 -31.06 13.22 -7.65
N ASN A 744 -30.88 11.97 -8.08
CA ASN A 744 -29.68 11.19 -7.79
C ASN A 744 -28.44 11.72 -8.54
N GLU A 745 -28.62 12.28 -9.74
CA GLU A 745 -27.58 12.99 -10.51
C GLU A 745 -27.24 14.36 -9.90
N PHE A 746 -28.25 15.10 -9.44
CA PHE A 746 -28.06 16.35 -8.71
C PHE A 746 -27.23 16.12 -7.43
N VAL A 747 -27.58 15.14 -6.59
CA VAL A 747 -26.83 14.83 -5.34
C VAL A 747 -25.36 14.50 -5.62
N LYS A 748 -25.06 13.75 -6.69
CA LYS A 748 -23.69 13.47 -7.14
C LYS A 748 -22.95 14.74 -7.56
N THR A 749 -23.64 15.66 -8.23
CA THR A 749 -23.07 16.92 -8.73
C THR A 749 -22.84 17.93 -7.61
N PHE A 750 -23.81 18.12 -6.72
CA PHE A 750 -23.70 18.97 -5.54
C PHE A 750 -22.58 18.51 -4.60
N SER A 751 -22.39 17.19 -4.43
CA SER A 751 -21.26 16.66 -3.65
C SER A 751 -19.91 17.12 -4.21
N LYS A 752 -19.73 17.16 -5.54
CA LYS A 752 -18.51 17.69 -6.18
C LYS A 752 -18.35 19.20 -6.00
N GLN A 753 -19.44 19.97 -6.03
CA GLN A 753 -19.39 21.41 -5.77
C GLN A 753 -18.92 21.71 -4.34
N VAL A 754 -19.38 20.94 -3.34
CA VAL A 754 -18.90 21.05 -1.96
C VAL A 754 -17.41 20.69 -1.84
N TYR A 755 -16.94 19.65 -2.56
CA TYR A 755 -15.51 19.31 -2.60
C TYR A 755 -14.66 20.41 -3.24
N GLN A 756 -15.13 21.01 -4.34
CA GLN A 756 -14.48 22.16 -5.00
C GLN A 756 -14.46 23.41 -4.12
N HIS A 757 -15.45 23.59 -3.24
CA HIS A 757 -15.46 24.70 -2.27
C HIS A 757 -14.43 24.49 -1.15
N PHE A 758 -14.30 23.26 -0.64
CA PHE A 758 -13.23 22.90 0.30
C PHE A 758 -11.83 23.13 -0.29
N ASP A 759 -11.65 22.75 -1.56
CA ASP A 759 -10.36 22.75 -2.27
C ASP A 759 -9.79 24.17 -2.52
N GLN A 760 -10.65 25.20 -2.58
CA GLN A 760 -10.21 26.60 -2.64
C GLN A 760 -9.27 27.00 -1.49
N SER A 761 -9.33 26.29 -0.35
CA SER A 761 -8.47 26.53 0.82
C SER A 761 -7.31 25.52 0.95
N TYR A 762 -6.99 24.75 -0.11
CA TYR A 762 -5.94 23.72 -0.09
C TYR A 762 -4.60 24.14 0.55
N PRO A 763 -4.03 25.33 0.29
CA PRO A 763 -2.78 25.76 0.94
C PRO A 763 -2.88 25.90 2.46
N ILE A 764 -4.06 26.30 2.97
CA ILE A 764 -4.33 26.44 4.40
C ILE A 764 -4.41 25.04 5.04
N TRP A 765 -5.15 24.12 4.41
CA TRP A 765 -5.23 22.72 4.86
C TRP A 765 -3.86 22.04 4.86
N LEU A 766 -3.03 22.30 3.84
CA LEU A 766 -1.67 21.77 3.75
C LEU A 766 -0.74 22.32 4.84
N SER A 767 -0.91 23.60 5.21
CA SER A 767 -0.20 24.21 6.34
C SER A 767 -0.58 23.57 7.68
N VAL A 768 -1.87 23.33 7.92
CA VAL A 768 -2.37 22.60 9.09
C VAL A 768 -1.75 21.19 9.16
N VAL A 769 -1.84 20.42 8.08
CA VAL A 769 -1.29 19.05 8.03
C VAL A 769 0.22 19.05 8.28
N ASN A 770 0.99 19.95 7.65
CA ASN A 770 2.42 20.07 7.88
C ASN A 770 2.79 20.48 9.33
N THR A 771 1.95 21.29 9.98
CA THR A 771 2.19 21.73 11.37
C THR A 771 1.95 20.58 12.35
N ILE A 772 0.84 19.86 12.19
CA ILE A 772 0.51 18.68 13.02
C ILE A 772 1.48 17.51 12.73
N ALA A 773 1.94 17.35 11.49
CA ALA A 773 2.99 16.39 11.14
C ALA A 773 4.30 16.65 11.91
N GLN A 774 4.73 17.91 11.99
CA GLN A 774 5.94 18.31 12.71
C GLN A 774 5.79 18.11 14.22
N LEU A 775 4.64 18.47 14.79
CA LEU A 775 4.30 18.22 16.19
C LEU A 775 4.38 16.71 16.52
N ASP A 776 3.76 15.86 15.70
CA ASP A 776 3.76 14.40 15.89
C ASP A 776 5.15 13.76 15.65
N ALA A 777 5.99 14.36 14.81
CA ALA A 777 7.40 13.98 14.66
C ALA A 777 8.23 14.34 15.92
N LEU A 778 7.99 15.51 16.53
CA LEU A 778 8.62 15.92 17.80
C LEU A 778 8.13 15.07 18.98
N MET A 779 6.83 14.78 19.06
CA MET A 779 6.24 13.89 20.07
C MET A 779 6.74 12.44 19.91
N GLY A 780 7.00 12.00 18.67
CA GLY A 780 7.70 10.76 18.37
C GLY A 780 9.14 10.75 18.88
N LEU A 781 9.93 11.81 18.64
CA LEU A 781 11.29 11.96 19.18
C LEU A 781 11.32 11.97 20.71
N ALA A 782 10.39 12.69 21.36
CA ALA A 782 10.27 12.73 22.83
C ALA A 782 9.97 11.34 23.41
N LYS A 783 8.99 10.63 22.85
CA LYS A 783 8.65 9.26 23.27
C LYS A 783 9.79 8.26 22.99
N GLY A 784 10.47 8.38 21.85
CA GLY A 784 11.65 7.58 21.53
C GLY A 784 12.82 7.84 22.49
N SER A 785 13.02 9.10 22.89
CA SER A 785 14.03 9.53 23.87
C SER A 785 13.77 8.93 25.27
N MET A 786 12.51 8.96 25.73
CA MET A 786 12.11 8.35 27.01
C MET A 786 12.20 6.82 27.00
N ASN A 787 11.80 6.18 25.89
CA ASN A 787 11.84 4.71 25.74
C ASN A 787 13.27 4.13 25.69
N MET A 788 14.32 4.97 25.57
CA MET A 788 15.70 4.52 25.39
C MET A 788 16.37 4.00 26.68
N GLY A 789 15.85 4.39 27.85
CA GLY A 789 16.32 3.98 29.18
C GLY A 789 17.69 4.56 29.59
N GLU A 790 18.06 4.36 30.86
CA GLU A 790 19.18 5.09 31.48
C GLU A 790 20.55 4.37 31.40
N PRO A 791 21.66 5.06 31.09
CA PRO A 791 21.76 6.51 30.94
C PRO A 791 21.28 7.01 29.57
N ALA A 792 20.64 8.17 29.58
CA ALA A 792 20.33 8.96 28.40
C ALA A 792 20.58 10.45 28.70
N CYS A 793 21.08 11.20 27.71
CA CYS A 793 21.42 12.62 27.87
C CYS A 793 20.99 13.45 26.67
N ARG A 794 20.70 14.74 26.92
CA ARG A 794 20.65 15.77 25.88
C ARG A 794 22.08 15.95 25.33
N PRO A 795 22.32 15.80 24.03
CA PRO A 795 23.63 16.06 23.45
C PRO A 795 24.00 17.54 23.55
N VAL A 796 25.26 17.82 23.87
CA VAL A 796 25.84 19.17 23.88
C VAL A 796 26.56 19.38 22.56
N LEU A 797 26.12 20.37 21.78
CA LEU A 797 26.76 20.72 20.52
C LEU A 797 27.90 21.71 20.76
N LEU A 798 29.05 21.41 20.16
CA LEU A 798 30.28 22.20 20.24
C LEU A 798 30.51 22.96 18.92
N ASP A 799 30.93 24.22 19.03
CA ASP A 799 31.39 25.04 17.91
C ASP A 799 32.91 25.24 18.03
N GLU A 800 33.65 24.15 17.84
CA GLU A 800 35.12 24.09 17.88
C GLU A 800 35.68 23.94 16.47
N GLU A 801 36.79 24.62 16.12
CA GLU A 801 37.40 24.51 14.78
C GLU A 801 37.77 23.06 14.42
N ARG A 802 38.41 22.35 15.36
CA ARG A 802 38.65 20.91 15.27
C ARG A 802 37.37 20.16 15.60
N SER A 803 37.10 19.07 14.89
CA SER A 803 35.99 18.19 15.21
C SER A 803 36.25 17.44 16.52
N THR A 804 35.18 17.23 17.29
CA THR A 804 35.20 16.59 18.61
C THR A 804 33.95 15.72 18.75
N ILE A 805 34.09 14.47 19.19
CA ILE A 805 33.00 13.55 19.55
C ILE A 805 33.41 12.80 20.82
N LYS A 806 32.67 12.98 21.91
CA LYS A 806 32.95 12.33 23.20
C LYS A 806 31.66 11.74 23.78
N PHE A 807 31.68 10.45 24.09
CA PHE A 807 30.59 9.77 24.78
C PHE A 807 31.07 9.13 26.09
N GLU A 808 30.32 9.36 27.16
CA GLU A 808 30.48 8.63 28.42
C GLU A 808 29.37 7.58 28.55
N GLU A 809 29.74 6.32 28.79
CA GLU A 809 28.79 5.24 29.13
C GLU A 809 27.66 5.05 28.08
N LEU A 810 28.01 5.16 26.79
CA LEU A 810 27.13 4.84 25.66
C LEU A 810 26.67 3.36 25.72
N ARG A 811 25.35 3.12 25.57
CA ARG A 811 24.70 1.81 25.80
C ARG A 811 24.94 0.74 24.71
N HIS A 812 26.20 0.33 24.56
CA HIS A 812 26.58 -1.07 24.37
C HIS A 812 27.96 -1.26 25.03
N PRO A 813 28.11 -2.19 25.98
CA PRO A 813 29.29 -2.25 26.83
C PRO A 813 30.56 -2.59 26.04
N CYS A 814 31.64 -1.85 26.34
CA CYS A 814 33.00 -2.32 26.65
C CYS A 814 34.02 -1.16 26.64
N VAL A 815 33.78 -0.10 25.85
CA VAL A 815 34.76 0.99 25.60
C VAL A 815 34.14 2.36 25.88
N LYS A 816 34.91 3.31 26.45
CA LYS A 816 34.57 4.75 26.49
C LYS A 816 35.20 5.44 25.25
N PRO A 817 34.43 5.84 24.22
CA PRO A 817 35.00 6.45 23.02
C PRO A 817 35.08 7.98 23.14
N GLY A 818 36.31 8.50 23.06
CA GLY A 818 36.61 9.92 22.88
C GLY A 818 37.44 10.11 21.60
N LEU A 819 37.02 11.06 20.76
CA LEU A 819 37.62 11.39 19.48
C LEU A 819 37.74 12.92 19.34
N GLY A 820 38.91 13.39 18.90
CA GLY A 820 39.14 14.78 18.52
C GLY A 820 39.18 15.81 19.66
N GLY A 821 39.18 17.09 19.28
CA GLY A 821 39.39 18.22 20.19
C GLY A 821 40.81 18.24 20.80
N GLN A 822 40.93 17.80 22.04
CA GLN A 822 42.24 17.56 22.69
C GLN A 822 42.71 16.09 22.58
N ASP A 823 41.83 15.18 22.14
CA ASP A 823 42.10 13.75 21.97
C ASP A 823 42.40 13.42 20.49
N SER A 824 42.86 12.20 20.23
CA SER A 824 43.15 11.65 18.90
C SER A 824 41.94 11.73 17.94
N SER A 825 42.14 12.13 16.69
CA SER A 825 41.07 12.15 15.68
C SER A 825 40.62 10.75 15.24
N MET A 826 41.46 9.72 15.38
CA MET A 826 41.16 8.35 14.93
C MET A 826 41.42 7.31 16.01
N ILE A 827 40.49 6.37 16.16
CA ILE A 827 40.67 5.14 16.96
C ILE A 827 41.02 3.99 16.02
N VAL A 828 42.14 3.30 16.26
CA VAL A 828 42.42 1.98 15.65
C VAL A 828 41.90 0.91 16.61
N LEU A 829 40.85 0.20 16.20
CA LEU A 829 40.17 -0.80 17.02
C LEU A 829 40.64 -2.21 16.67
N THR A 830 41.08 -2.95 17.67
CA THR A 830 41.47 -4.36 17.53
C THR A 830 40.57 -5.28 18.37
N GLY A 831 40.59 -6.58 18.07
CA GLY A 831 39.85 -7.59 18.83
C GLY A 831 39.36 -8.75 17.97
N PRO A 832 38.94 -9.87 18.59
CA PRO A 832 38.41 -11.02 17.86
C PRO A 832 37.13 -10.68 17.10
N ASN A 833 36.74 -11.55 16.17
CA ASN A 833 35.41 -11.47 15.56
C ASN A 833 34.37 -11.99 16.55
N MET A 834 33.13 -11.49 16.43
CA MET A 834 32.06 -11.61 17.44
C MET A 834 32.32 -10.88 18.77
N GLY A 835 33.51 -10.32 19.02
CA GLY A 835 33.84 -9.49 20.18
C GLY A 835 33.23 -8.07 20.15
N GLY A 836 32.01 -7.89 19.64
CA GLY A 836 31.28 -6.61 19.65
C GLY A 836 31.80 -5.48 18.74
N LYS A 837 32.94 -5.64 18.03
CA LYS A 837 33.54 -4.59 17.17
C LYS A 837 32.52 -3.85 16.29
N SER A 838 31.86 -4.55 15.37
CA SER A 838 30.93 -3.94 14.41
C SER A 838 29.68 -3.36 15.09
N THR A 839 29.32 -3.82 16.29
CA THR A 839 28.27 -3.22 17.13
C THR A 839 28.72 -1.88 17.71
N LEU A 840 29.98 -1.77 18.18
CA LEU A 840 30.59 -0.50 18.59
C LEU A 840 30.59 0.51 17.43
N LEU A 841 31.01 0.09 16.23
CA LEU A 841 30.98 0.92 15.03
C LEU A 841 29.57 1.44 14.71
N ARG A 842 28.57 0.55 14.70
CA ARG A 842 27.18 0.92 14.39
C ARG A 842 26.56 1.84 15.45
N GLN A 843 26.77 1.59 16.75
CA GLN A 843 26.18 2.44 17.80
C GLN A 843 26.72 3.87 17.75
N THR A 844 27.99 4.07 17.43
CA THR A 844 28.59 5.41 17.32
C THR A 844 27.92 6.22 16.21
N CYS A 845 27.70 5.62 15.04
CA CYS A 845 26.95 6.28 13.96
C CYS A 845 25.49 6.59 14.34
N VAL A 846 24.79 5.64 14.95
CA VAL A 846 23.39 5.84 15.37
C VAL A 846 23.27 6.90 16.46
N ALA A 847 24.24 7.02 17.37
CA ALA A 847 24.30 8.08 18.38
C ALA A 847 24.51 9.47 17.76
N ILE A 848 25.36 9.60 16.74
CA ILE A 848 25.55 10.85 15.97
C ILE A 848 24.25 11.23 15.23
N ILE A 849 23.61 10.26 14.57
CA ILE A 849 22.32 10.47 13.88
C ILE A 849 21.24 10.92 14.88
N LEU A 850 21.12 10.27 16.04
CA LEU A 850 20.19 10.66 17.10
C LEU A 850 20.40 12.10 17.57
N ALA A 851 21.66 12.48 17.83
CA ALA A 851 21.98 13.83 18.24
C ALA A 851 21.61 14.86 17.16
N GLN A 852 21.97 14.60 15.91
CA GLN A 852 21.69 15.50 14.78
C GLN A 852 20.22 15.47 14.29
N LEU A 853 19.41 14.52 14.74
CA LEU A 853 17.94 14.58 14.60
C LEU A 853 17.30 15.58 15.56
N GLY A 854 17.97 15.89 16.69
CA GLY A 854 17.41 16.63 17.82
C GLY A 854 16.74 15.73 18.87
N GLY A 855 17.24 14.50 19.07
CA GLY A 855 16.80 13.58 20.12
C GLY A 855 17.87 13.34 21.20
N TYR A 856 17.48 12.66 22.29
CA TYR A 856 18.45 12.22 23.30
C TYR A 856 19.34 11.08 22.78
N VAL A 857 20.53 10.97 23.37
CA VAL A 857 21.53 9.94 23.09
C VAL A 857 21.60 8.96 24.29
N PRO A 858 21.71 7.63 24.09
CA PRO A 858 21.72 6.65 25.17
C PRO A 858 23.12 6.53 25.81
N ALA A 859 23.58 7.65 26.36
CA ALA A 859 24.86 7.85 27.02
C ALA A 859 24.64 8.71 28.27
N ARG A 860 25.62 8.71 29.19
CA ARG A 860 25.63 9.56 30.40
C ARG A 860 26.00 11.00 30.09
N SER A 861 26.94 11.20 29.18
CA SER A 861 27.24 12.51 28.60
C SER A 861 27.62 12.35 27.13
N CYS A 862 27.26 13.35 26.33
CA CYS A 862 27.49 13.37 24.89
C CYS A 862 27.87 14.80 24.47
N TYR A 863 29.06 14.95 23.91
CA TYR A 863 29.56 16.21 23.34
C TYR A 863 29.94 15.95 21.88
N LEU A 864 29.42 16.75 20.94
CA LEU A 864 29.80 16.63 19.54
C LEU A 864 29.85 17.97 18.79
N THR A 865 30.83 18.12 17.91
CA THR A 865 30.71 19.02 16.75
C THR A 865 29.81 18.34 15.70
N PRO A 866 28.78 19.00 15.14
CA PRO A 866 27.93 18.38 14.11
C PRO A 866 28.73 17.87 12.90
N CYS A 867 28.50 16.61 12.54
CA CYS A 867 29.13 16.00 11.38
C CYS A 867 28.46 16.49 10.09
N ASP A 868 29.21 16.51 8.99
CA ASP A 868 28.68 16.81 7.66
C ASP A 868 28.25 15.56 6.88
N ARG A 869 28.95 14.45 7.08
CA ARG A 869 28.64 13.14 6.49
C ARG A 869 29.13 12.01 7.39
N ILE A 870 28.39 10.90 7.39
CA ILE A 870 28.90 9.62 7.88
C ILE A 870 29.26 8.75 6.67
N TYR A 871 30.48 8.21 6.68
CA TYR A 871 30.93 7.18 5.75
C TYR A 871 31.08 5.86 6.50
N THR A 872 30.58 4.77 5.93
CA THR A 872 30.72 3.43 6.53
C THR A 872 31.18 2.38 5.54
N ARG A 873 32.15 1.56 5.97
CA ARG A 873 32.55 0.31 5.32
C ARG A 873 32.43 -0.83 6.34
N ILE A 874 31.21 -1.26 6.62
CA ILE A 874 30.93 -2.35 7.58
C ILE A 874 30.54 -3.62 6.81
N GLY A 875 30.95 -4.80 7.30
CA GLY A 875 30.52 -6.10 6.77
C GLY A 875 31.05 -6.47 5.38
N ALA A 876 30.73 -7.69 4.93
CA ALA A 876 31.21 -8.28 3.69
C ALA A 876 30.03 -8.67 2.78
N ASN A 877 29.60 -7.73 1.94
CA ASN A 877 28.52 -7.93 0.97
C ASN A 877 29.11 -7.89 -0.46
N ASP A 878 28.96 -9.00 -1.19
CA ASP A 878 29.35 -9.14 -2.59
C ASP A 878 28.32 -8.49 -3.52
N ASN A 879 28.72 -7.60 -4.43
CA ASN A 879 27.85 -7.12 -5.51
C ASN A 879 27.82 -8.10 -6.70
N ILE A 880 27.38 -9.33 -6.44
CA ILE A 880 27.32 -10.43 -7.42
C ILE A 880 26.46 -10.03 -8.63
N MET A 881 25.33 -9.35 -8.39
CA MET A 881 24.40 -8.90 -9.45
C MET A 881 24.99 -7.78 -10.31
N GLY A 882 25.87 -6.94 -9.76
CA GLY A 882 26.69 -5.97 -10.51
C GLY A 882 27.90 -6.59 -11.21
N GLY A 883 28.23 -7.86 -10.94
CA GLY A 883 29.42 -8.53 -11.48
C GLY A 883 30.74 -8.03 -10.87
N GLN A 884 30.68 -7.32 -9.74
CA GLN A 884 31.85 -6.71 -9.11
C GLN A 884 32.42 -7.60 -7.99
N SER A 885 33.74 -7.78 -7.97
CA SER A 885 34.44 -8.48 -6.87
C SER A 885 34.34 -7.68 -5.57
N THR A 886 34.20 -8.35 -4.43
CA THR A 886 34.18 -7.75 -3.08
C THR A 886 35.30 -6.74 -2.87
N PHE A 887 36.53 -7.13 -3.21
CA PHE A 887 37.71 -6.27 -3.06
C PHE A 887 37.66 -5.04 -3.97
N MET A 888 37.05 -5.14 -5.15
CA MET A 888 36.89 -3.98 -6.05
C MET A 888 35.84 -3.01 -5.51
N VAL A 889 34.72 -3.51 -4.98
CA VAL A 889 33.71 -2.69 -4.30
C VAL A 889 34.33 -1.99 -3.08
N GLU A 890 35.04 -2.74 -2.24
CA GLU A 890 35.76 -2.28 -1.04
C GLU A 890 36.77 -1.15 -1.35
N LEU A 891 37.57 -1.28 -2.42
CA LEU A 891 38.49 -0.23 -2.86
C LEU A 891 37.79 0.98 -3.48
N THR A 892 36.72 0.78 -4.24
CA THR A 892 35.93 1.89 -4.82
C THR A 892 35.24 2.72 -3.74
N GLU A 893 34.61 2.06 -2.76
CA GLU A 893 34.04 2.69 -1.57
C GLU A 893 35.12 3.50 -0.83
N THR A 894 36.27 2.87 -0.55
CA THR A 894 37.40 3.52 0.15
C THR A 894 37.98 4.70 -0.63
N SER A 895 38.10 4.59 -1.95
CA SER A 895 38.55 5.69 -2.82
C SER A 895 37.60 6.88 -2.77
N LYS A 896 36.28 6.65 -2.71
CA LYS A 896 35.27 7.71 -2.59
C LYS A 896 35.38 8.41 -1.23
N ILE A 897 35.58 7.65 -0.15
CA ILE A 897 35.85 8.22 1.19
C ILE A 897 37.08 9.14 1.15
N LEU A 898 38.19 8.70 0.55
CA LEU A 898 39.41 9.51 0.45
C LEU A 898 39.29 10.77 -0.44
N GLN A 899 38.27 10.84 -1.30
CA GLN A 899 38.02 11.98 -2.20
C GLN A 899 36.99 12.96 -1.64
N GLU A 900 36.00 12.48 -0.89
CA GLU A 900 34.84 13.28 -0.45
C GLU A 900 34.80 13.56 1.06
N ALA A 901 35.64 12.91 1.89
CA ALA A 901 35.67 13.16 3.34
C ALA A 901 36.31 14.51 3.69
N THR A 902 35.75 15.17 4.70
CA THR A 902 36.22 16.46 5.22
C THR A 902 36.66 16.31 6.69
N PRO A 903 37.32 17.31 7.30
CA PRO A 903 37.58 17.32 8.74
C PRO A 903 36.32 17.20 9.61
N ARG A 904 35.13 17.52 9.07
CA ARG A 904 33.81 17.41 9.73
C ARG A 904 33.11 16.06 9.46
N SER A 905 33.71 15.16 8.69
CA SER A 905 33.13 13.85 8.40
C SER A 905 33.49 12.81 9.47
N MET A 906 32.59 11.84 9.67
CA MET A 906 32.84 10.65 10.48
C MET A 906 33.08 9.45 9.56
N VAL A 907 34.23 8.79 9.71
CA VAL A 907 34.66 7.66 8.86
C VAL A 907 34.75 6.37 9.67
N ILE A 908 34.03 5.34 9.24
CA ILE A 908 34.03 4.00 9.84
C ILE A 908 34.53 2.98 8.81
N LEU A 909 35.61 2.27 9.14
CA LEU A 909 36.18 1.21 8.29
C LEU A 909 36.33 -0.08 9.10
N ASP A 910 35.71 -1.18 8.63
CA ASP A 910 35.74 -2.51 9.29
C ASP A 910 36.44 -3.54 8.40
N GLU A 911 37.58 -4.05 8.86
CA GLU A 911 38.42 -5.07 8.20
C GLU A 911 38.88 -4.71 6.77
N LEU A 912 39.25 -3.44 6.54
CA LEU A 912 39.80 -3.00 5.24
C LEU A 912 41.05 -3.80 4.85
N GLY A 913 41.09 -4.28 3.61
CA GLY A 913 42.18 -5.08 3.03
C GLY A 913 41.94 -6.59 3.07
N ARG A 914 40.82 -7.06 3.63
CA ARG A 914 40.53 -8.51 3.76
C ARG A 914 40.34 -9.25 2.44
N GLY A 915 39.97 -8.55 1.36
CA GLY A 915 39.69 -9.13 0.05
C GLY A 915 40.92 -9.49 -0.80
N THR A 916 42.14 -9.33 -0.28
CA THR A 916 43.40 -9.49 -1.03
C THR A 916 44.49 -10.18 -0.21
N SER A 917 45.73 -10.21 -0.71
CA SER A 917 46.88 -10.78 0.02
C SER A 917 47.14 -10.00 1.32
N THR A 918 47.64 -10.69 2.36
CA THR A 918 47.93 -10.08 3.67
C THR A 918 48.93 -8.91 3.57
N HIS A 919 49.85 -8.96 2.60
CA HIS A 919 50.82 -7.90 2.34
C HIS A 919 50.15 -6.67 1.73
N ASP A 920 49.34 -6.87 0.69
CA ASP A 920 48.76 -5.77 -0.08
C ASP A 920 47.60 -5.11 0.68
N GLY A 921 46.79 -5.91 1.37
CA GLY A 921 45.74 -5.42 2.27
C GLY A 921 46.33 -4.62 3.44
N TYR A 922 47.48 -5.02 3.96
CA TYR A 922 48.21 -4.24 4.97
C TYR A 922 48.72 -2.91 4.41
N ALA A 923 49.38 -2.92 3.24
CA ALA A 923 49.89 -1.70 2.61
C ALA A 923 48.78 -0.69 2.27
N ILE A 924 47.62 -1.19 1.82
CA ILE A 924 46.42 -0.37 1.56
C ILE A 924 45.86 0.18 2.87
N ALA A 925 45.68 -0.66 3.89
CA ALA A 925 45.20 -0.22 5.21
C ALA A 925 46.11 0.86 5.83
N TYR A 926 47.43 0.70 5.71
CA TYR A 926 48.41 1.69 6.14
C TYR A 926 48.26 3.02 5.40
N ALA A 927 48.24 3.00 4.07
CA ALA A 927 48.14 4.22 3.26
C ALA A 927 46.82 4.97 3.49
N VAL A 928 45.70 4.23 3.63
CA VAL A 928 44.38 4.79 3.90
C VAL A 928 44.31 5.42 5.29
N LEU A 929 44.75 4.70 6.33
CA LEU A 929 44.77 5.23 7.70
C LEU A 929 45.67 6.47 7.81
N HIS A 930 46.87 6.43 7.21
CA HIS A 930 47.77 7.59 7.17
C HIS A 930 47.07 8.79 6.53
N ASN A 931 46.50 8.65 5.33
CA ASN A 931 45.87 9.75 4.60
C ASN A 931 44.69 10.37 5.37
N LEU A 932 43.83 9.53 5.96
CA LEU A 932 42.70 9.97 6.79
C LEU A 932 43.19 10.80 8.00
N CYS A 933 44.24 10.36 8.70
CA CYS A 933 44.78 11.06 9.86
C CYS A 933 45.56 12.34 9.52
N THR A 934 46.48 12.29 8.54
CA THR A 934 47.49 13.34 8.35
C THR A 934 47.13 14.39 7.29
N HIS A 935 46.18 14.09 6.41
CA HIS A 935 45.84 14.96 5.28
C HIS A 935 44.36 15.38 5.28
N ILE A 936 43.45 14.48 5.67
CA ILE A 936 42.02 14.78 5.75
C ILE A 936 41.65 15.31 7.16
N GLY A 937 42.19 14.73 8.23
CA GLY A 937 41.93 15.16 9.61
C GLY A 937 40.49 14.92 10.06
N CYS A 938 39.79 13.96 9.45
CA CYS A 938 38.43 13.55 9.81
C CYS A 938 38.40 12.73 11.10
N LEU A 939 37.23 12.65 11.75
CA LEU A 939 37.03 11.73 12.86
C LEU A 939 36.74 10.31 12.37
N GLY A 940 37.13 9.29 13.12
CA GLY A 940 36.79 7.93 12.72
C GLY A 940 37.22 6.79 13.63
N ILE A 941 36.78 5.59 13.24
CA ILE A 941 37.17 4.31 13.86
C ILE A 941 37.58 3.34 12.74
N PHE A 942 38.81 2.85 12.84
CA PHE A 942 39.44 1.92 11.90
C PHE A 942 39.61 0.56 12.59
N ALA A 943 38.68 -0.38 12.35
CA ALA A 943 38.74 -1.72 12.93
C ALA A 943 39.59 -2.66 12.06
N THR A 944 40.57 -3.33 12.67
CA THR A 944 41.56 -4.15 11.93
C THR A 944 42.07 -5.36 12.71
N HIS A 945 42.59 -6.33 11.95
CA HIS A 945 43.38 -7.47 12.46
C HIS A 945 44.89 -7.27 12.29
N TYR A 946 45.33 -6.23 11.58
CA TYR A 946 46.75 -5.99 11.29
C TYR A 946 47.49 -5.43 12.51
N GLN A 947 47.93 -6.30 13.43
CA GLN A 947 48.69 -5.92 14.63
C GLN A 947 49.98 -5.10 14.37
N ALA A 948 50.53 -5.15 13.15
CA ALA A 948 51.64 -4.29 12.74
C ALA A 948 51.22 -2.81 12.63
N LEU A 949 49.99 -2.54 12.17
CA LEU A 949 49.44 -1.19 11.98
C LEU A 949 49.43 -0.43 13.30
N CYS A 950 48.95 -1.07 14.37
CA CYS A 950 48.92 -0.51 15.72
C CYS A 950 50.30 -0.12 16.25
N LYS A 951 51.34 -0.91 15.91
CA LYS A 951 52.72 -0.68 16.37
C LYS A 951 53.39 0.46 15.62
N GLU A 952 53.15 0.58 14.32
CA GLU A 952 53.73 1.67 13.52
C GLU A 952 53.10 3.02 13.85
N PHE A 953 51.81 3.05 14.20
CA PHE A 953 51.11 4.26 14.60
C PHE A 953 51.08 4.53 16.12
N GLU A 954 51.73 3.71 16.96
CA GLU A 954 51.78 3.83 18.43
C GLU A 954 52.25 5.20 18.94
N ARG A 955 52.99 5.96 18.12
CA ARG A 955 53.54 7.28 18.45
C ARG A 955 52.87 8.45 17.73
N ASN A 956 51.83 8.22 16.94
CA ASN A 956 51.13 9.29 16.24
C ASN A 956 50.07 9.92 17.18
N PRO A 957 50.16 11.21 17.54
CA PRO A 957 49.20 11.84 18.46
C PRO A 957 47.76 11.87 17.91
N GLU A 958 47.57 11.71 16.60
CA GLU A 958 46.26 11.67 15.97
C GLU A 958 45.57 10.29 16.03
N ILE A 959 46.28 9.25 16.50
CA ILE A 959 45.81 7.86 16.51
C ILE A 959 45.88 7.27 17.92
N ASN A 960 44.76 6.72 18.39
CA ASN A 960 44.69 5.96 19.64
C ASN A 960 44.38 4.48 19.37
N ASN A 961 45.21 3.58 19.90
CA ASN A 961 45.02 2.14 19.78
C ASN A 961 44.09 1.63 20.89
N MET A 962 42.96 1.04 20.50
CA MET A 962 41.98 0.45 21.42
C MET A 962 41.71 -1.03 21.11
N HIS A 963 41.16 -1.74 22.08
CA HIS A 963 40.69 -3.11 21.91
C HIS A 963 39.31 -3.29 22.56
N MET A 964 38.57 -4.29 22.09
CA MET A 964 37.33 -4.80 22.69
C MET A 964 37.59 -5.84 23.78
#